data_AF-A0A7V6TJQ2-F1
#
_entry.id   AF-A0A7V6TJQ2-F1
#
_cell.length_a   1.000
_cell.length_b   1.000
_cell.length_c   1.000
_cell.angle_alpha   90.00
_cell.angle_beta   90.00
_cell.angle_gamma   90.00
#
_symmetry.space_group_name_H-M   'P 1'
#
loop_
_entity.id
_entity.type
_entity.pdbx_description
1 polymer ?
#
loop_
_entity_poly.entity_id
_entity_poly.type
_entity_poly.pdbx_seq_one_letter_code
_entity_poly.pdbx_strand_id
1 'polypeptide(L)'
;MKLSIPRDILRQLEKPAQYLGGEWNQINKSSYANQEDLIKFAFCFPDIYEIGMSNLALRIIYDLINKRSDAWCERVFAPAPDLRSWLKAEKERRLFSLESGRPLADFDIVGFTLQYELSYTAILDMLDLAGIPQRAMDRRDNDPFVWGGGPLVVNVEPMADFFDLFMLGEGEDMINSLLDLYQDWRQEEKRSKEEFLLAAARIPGVYVPAFYDVSYHEDGSLAAVIPNRDEASAKIRRQIIEDLDQVTFPEKQIVPFLEIVHDRIYLEIFRGCPRGCRFCQAGMIYRPVRERSLSRLTDLASRLYRETGYGEIGLLSLSSSDYSQIDPLTVSLVQDLKPQKVNISLPSLRLDSFDFELMTRVAETRKAGLTFAPEAGTQRLRDVINKNITDMDLHAAAEMAFKGGWNRLKLYFMLGLPTETEEDVEAIATLTFQLLKIYGNLAKQLKLRKPQITVSTAMFIPKPFTPFQWVKQESPELMRQHQSLLASRLRSKVISYQWHDIASSIIEAVLARGDRRLGAVILRVWQAGSYRESWREGFDLARWQEAMSACSLSIERYTGARDKEEVLPWDHLDMGVDKDFLWAEYEKALRGETTEECRQKCNLCGAESYHCGICFAGSTMRAPKRSITDQYNDEGDKSATESPEPLEEKSASEVPEFRIRLEYSRQGAPAWLGHLDMMRTMERLFKRADLALAWTEGFNPRPQLVFALPAGVGVELKADICELVLTTAPPDPEQLLIRLNAVAPGGIAFGKI
;
A
#
# COMPACT_ATOMS: atom_id res chain seq x y z
N MET A 1 -28.95 9.27 -13.05
CA MET A 1 -28.45 8.33 -12.02
C MET A 1 -29.00 8.81 -10.67
N LYS A 2 -29.70 7.96 -9.91
CA LYS A 2 -30.17 8.33 -8.57
C LYS A 2 -28.96 8.23 -7.63
N LEU A 3 -28.60 9.33 -6.96
CA LEU A 3 -27.50 9.33 -5.99
C LEU A 3 -27.89 8.42 -4.80
N SER A 4 -26.95 7.61 -4.32
CA SER A 4 -27.13 6.73 -3.14
C SER A 4 -27.41 7.54 -1.87
N ILE A 5 -26.79 8.72 -1.78
CA ILE A 5 -26.94 9.69 -0.69
C ILE A 5 -27.84 10.86 -1.14
N PRO A 6 -28.83 11.29 -0.33
CA PRO A 6 -29.62 12.50 -0.61
C PRO A 6 -28.74 13.76 -0.80
N ARG A 7 -29.16 14.67 -1.70
CA ARG A 7 -28.34 15.86 -2.05
C ARG A 7 -28.11 16.81 -0.88
N ASP A 8 -29.09 16.95 0.00
CA ASP A 8 -29.01 17.75 1.23
C ASP A 8 -27.97 17.20 2.21
N ILE A 9 -27.81 15.88 2.27
CA ILE A 9 -26.77 15.21 3.07
C ILE A 9 -25.41 15.37 2.40
N LEU A 10 -25.30 15.15 1.07
CA LEU A 10 -24.03 15.32 0.34
C LEU A 10 -23.42 16.73 0.51
N ARG A 11 -24.24 17.77 0.68
CA ARG A 11 -23.78 19.15 0.96
C ARG A 11 -23.16 19.34 2.34
N GLN A 12 -23.41 18.42 3.27
CA GLN A 12 -22.89 18.46 4.63
C GLN A 12 -21.60 17.63 4.77
N LEU A 13 -21.27 16.80 3.79
CA LEU A 13 -20.06 16.00 3.79
C LEU A 13 -18.85 16.83 3.34
N GLU A 14 -17.69 16.59 3.94
CA GLU A 14 -16.46 17.32 3.62
C GLU A 14 -15.96 17.00 2.20
N LYS A 15 -16.03 15.72 1.81
CA LYS A 15 -15.61 15.21 0.50
C LYS A 15 -16.68 14.29 -0.08
N PRO A 16 -17.79 14.82 -0.62
CA PRO A 16 -18.92 14.03 -1.07
C PRO A 16 -18.59 13.08 -2.24
N ALA A 17 -17.67 13.47 -3.12
CA ALA A 17 -17.34 12.70 -4.33
C ALA A 17 -16.78 11.29 -4.04
N GLN A 18 -16.21 11.05 -2.86
CA GLN A 18 -15.64 9.75 -2.49
C GLN A 18 -16.70 8.64 -2.29
N TYR A 19 -18.00 9.01 -2.32
CA TYR A 19 -19.12 8.11 -2.05
C TYR A 19 -20.05 7.89 -3.26
N LEU A 20 -19.70 8.42 -4.44
CA LEU A 20 -20.63 8.51 -5.58
C LEU A 20 -20.31 7.60 -6.76
N GLY A 21 -19.10 7.04 -6.83
CA GLY A 21 -18.65 6.24 -7.97
C GLY A 21 -18.69 7.01 -9.30
N GLY A 22 -18.83 6.28 -10.40
CA GLY A 22 -18.86 6.83 -11.76
C GLY A 22 -17.47 7.14 -12.33
N GLU A 23 -16.43 6.63 -11.68
CA GLU A 23 -15.03 6.88 -12.01
C GLU A 23 -14.63 6.26 -13.35
N TRP A 24 -13.58 6.79 -13.96
CA TRP A 24 -13.07 6.20 -15.19
C TRP A 24 -12.48 4.80 -14.92
N ASN A 25 -12.74 3.86 -15.83
CA ASN A 25 -12.50 2.41 -15.68
C ASN A 25 -13.28 1.71 -14.56
N GLN A 26 -14.23 2.37 -13.89
CA GLN A 26 -15.15 1.67 -13.00
C GLN A 26 -16.02 0.70 -13.80
N ILE A 27 -16.08 -0.56 -13.37
CA ILE A 27 -16.94 -1.59 -13.97
C ILE A 27 -18.31 -1.54 -13.33
N ASN A 28 -19.34 -1.45 -14.17
CA ASN A 28 -20.73 -1.37 -13.74
C ASN A 28 -21.56 -2.40 -14.51
N LYS A 29 -22.05 -3.43 -13.79
CA LYS A 29 -22.93 -4.47 -14.34
C LYS A 29 -24.42 -4.22 -14.04
N SER A 30 -24.78 -2.98 -13.63
CA SER A 30 -26.16 -2.57 -13.28
C SER A 30 -27.19 -2.70 -14.42
N SER A 31 -26.75 -2.88 -15.67
CA SER A 31 -27.62 -3.05 -16.84
C SER A 31 -27.62 -4.47 -17.43
N TYR A 32 -26.92 -5.42 -16.80
CA TYR A 32 -26.85 -6.79 -17.30
C TYR A 32 -28.22 -7.48 -17.11
N ALA A 33 -28.66 -8.25 -18.11
CA ALA A 33 -30.01 -8.84 -18.12
C ALA A 33 -30.25 -9.80 -16.94
N ASN A 34 -29.22 -10.53 -16.50
CA ASN A 34 -29.31 -11.56 -15.48
C ASN A 34 -28.49 -11.20 -14.23
N GLN A 35 -28.87 -10.12 -13.53
CA GLN A 35 -28.15 -9.72 -12.31
C GLN A 35 -28.27 -10.70 -11.16
N GLU A 36 -29.38 -11.45 -11.10
CA GLU A 36 -29.63 -12.42 -10.05
C GLU A 36 -28.65 -13.59 -10.10
N ASP A 37 -28.13 -13.89 -11.31
CA ASP A 37 -27.15 -14.94 -11.55
C ASP A 37 -25.74 -14.51 -11.10
N LEU A 38 -25.46 -13.22 -10.98
CA LEU A 38 -24.14 -12.71 -10.59
C LEU A 38 -23.86 -12.95 -9.10
N ILE A 39 -22.68 -13.48 -8.79
CA ILE A 39 -22.10 -13.44 -7.44
C ILE A 39 -21.80 -11.97 -7.11
N LYS A 40 -22.44 -11.45 -6.06
CA LYS A 40 -22.21 -10.09 -5.58
C LYS A 40 -21.10 -10.13 -4.55
N PHE A 41 -19.95 -9.58 -4.92
CA PHE A 41 -18.79 -9.50 -4.05
C PHE A 41 -18.54 -8.05 -3.63
N ALA A 42 -18.58 -7.76 -2.33
CA ALA A 42 -18.13 -6.47 -1.80
C ALA A 42 -16.68 -6.59 -1.36
N PHE A 43 -15.78 -5.82 -1.99
CA PHE A 43 -14.40 -5.71 -1.53
C PHE A 43 -14.22 -4.48 -0.64
N CYS A 44 -14.13 -4.74 0.66
CA CYS A 44 -14.02 -3.76 1.72
C CYS A 44 -12.56 -3.42 2.04
N PHE A 45 -12.26 -2.13 2.08
CA PHE A 45 -11.04 -1.59 2.66
C PHE A 45 -11.38 -0.92 4.01
N PRO A 46 -10.80 -1.37 5.14
CA PRO A 46 -11.17 -0.89 6.47
C PRO A 46 -10.54 0.46 6.85
N ASP A 47 -10.53 1.40 5.91
CA ASP A 47 -10.11 2.79 6.08
C ASP A 47 -10.79 3.68 5.02
N ILE A 48 -10.53 4.98 5.08
CA ILE A 48 -11.09 5.96 4.14
C ILE A 48 -10.67 5.70 2.69
N TYR A 49 -11.51 6.18 1.79
CA TYR A 49 -11.38 6.03 0.35
C TYR A 49 -10.00 6.43 -0.17
N GLU A 50 -9.42 7.56 0.25
CA GLU A 50 -8.13 8.02 -0.31
C GLU A 50 -6.96 7.09 0.01
N ILE A 51 -7.03 6.40 1.15
CA ILE A 51 -6.04 5.40 1.55
C ILE A 51 -6.32 4.10 0.79
N GLY A 52 -7.57 3.63 0.80
CA GLY A 52 -7.93 2.36 0.16
C GLY A 52 -7.67 2.34 -1.35
N MET A 53 -7.93 3.44 -2.06
CA MET A 53 -7.67 3.54 -3.49
C MET A 53 -6.18 3.55 -3.87
N SER A 54 -5.30 3.78 -2.90
CA SER A 54 -3.84 3.69 -3.06
C SER A 54 -3.31 2.26 -2.98
N ASN A 55 -4.18 1.29 -2.66
CA ASN A 55 -3.81 -0.11 -2.48
C ASN A 55 -3.83 -0.88 -3.82
N LEU A 56 -2.70 -1.50 -4.18
CA LEU A 56 -2.59 -2.27 -5.43
C LEU A 56 -3.39 -3.58 -5.38
N ALA A 57 -3.43 -4.28 -4.24
CA ALA A 57 -4.18 -5.52 -4.10
C ALA A 57 -5.68 -5.29 -4.33
N LEU A 58 -6.22 -4.15 -3.86
CA LEU A 58 -7.58 -3.70 -4.15
C LEU A 58 -7.84 -3.67 -5.67
N ARG A 59 -6.93 -3.08 -6.44
CA ARG A 59 -7.03 -2.97 -7.90
C ARG A 59 -6.92 -4.32 -8.60
N ILE A 60 -6.02 -5.19 -8.15
CA ILE A 60 -5.81 -6.53 -8.73
C ILE A 60 -7.07 -7.38 -8.55
N ILE A 61 -7.55 -7.54 -7.31
CA ILE A 61 -8.70 -8.41 -7.03
C ILE A 61 -9.99 -7.83 -7.62
N TYR A 62 -10.18 -6.50 -7.60
CA TYR A 62 -11.32 -5.86 -8.25
C TYR A 62 -11.37 -6.16 -9.76
N ASP A 63 -10.26 -6.01 -10.48
CA ASP A 63 -10.17 -6.29 -11.92
C ASP A 63 -10.38 -7.79 -12.20
N LEU A 64 -9.75 -8.65 -11.41
CA LEU A 64 -9.83 -10.09 -11.55
C LEU A 64 -11.25 -10.62 -11.41
N ILE A 65 -11.96 -10.27 -10.33
CA ILE A 65 -13.35 -10.73 -10.12
C ILE A 65 -14.26 -10.15 -11.19
N ASN A 66 -14.09 -8.89 -11.57
CA ASN A 66 -14.98 -8.26 -12.55
C ASN A 66 -14.77 -8.74 -13.99
N LYS A 67 -13.63 -9.36 -14.31
CA LYS A 67 -13.41 -10.07 -15.58
C LYS A 67 -14.26 -11.33 -15.72
N ARG A 68 -14.70 -11.92 -14.61
CA ARG A 68 -15.62 -13.05 -14.65
C ARG A 68 -16.99 -12.62 -15.17
N SER A 69 -17.64 -13.45 -15.97
CA SER A 69 -19.00 -13.19 -16.46
C SER A 69 -20.07 -13.39 -15.40
N ASP A 70 -19.79 -14.18 -14.37
CA ASP A 70 -20.71 -14.63 -13.33
C ASP A 70 -20.54 -13.91 -11.98
N ALA A 71 -19.67 -12.90 -11.88
CA ALA A 71 -19.43 -12.16 -10.64
C ALA A 71 -19.43 -10.65 -10.87
N TRP A 72 -19.79 -9.88 -9.84
CA TRP A 72 -19.67 -8.42 -9.82
C TRP A 72 -19.01 -8.00 -8.50
N CYS A 73 -17.78 -7.49 -8.60
CA CYS A 73 -17.07 -6.94 -7.46
C CYS A 73 -17.31 -5.43 -7.36
N GLU A 74 -17.75 -4.98 -6.19
CA GLU A 74 -17.99 -3.59 -5.84
C GLU A 74 -17.11 -3.17 -4.66
N ARG A 75 -16.66 -1.93 -4.61
CA ARG A 75 -15.75 -1.39 -3.58
C ARG A 75 -16.53 -0.75 -2.45
N VAL A 76 -16.02 -0.92 -1.24
CA VAL A 76 -16.61 -0.36 -0.02
C VAL A 76 -15.47 0.11 0.88
N PHE A 77 -15.63 1.30 1.48
CA PHE A 77 -14.61 1.91 2.33
C PHE A 77 -15.20 2.23 3.70
N ALA A 78 -14.36 2.30 4.73
CA ALA A 78 -14.80 2.78 6.03
C ALA A 78 -15.21 4.26 5.89
N PRO A 79 -16.41 4.66 6.36
CA PRO A 79 -16.87 6.03 6.19
C PRO A 79 -16.02 7.03 6.98
N ALA A 80 -15.90 8.25 6.46
CA ALA A 80 -15.37 9.37 7.24
C ALA A 80 -16.34 9.74 8.38
N PRO A 81 -15.88 10.47 9.42
CA PRO A 81 -16.69 10.76 10.61
C PRO A 81 -18.05 11.41 10.31
N ASP A 82 -18.12 12.24 9.27
CA ASP A 82 -19.33 12.90 8.79
C ASP A 82 -20.39 11.91 8.27
N LEU A 83 -20.03 11.04 7.31
CA LEU A 83 -20.93 10.03 6.77
C LEU A 83 -21.27 8.96 7.82
N ARG A 84 -20.30 8.56 8.64
CA ARG A 84 -20.51 7.60 9.73
C ARG A 84 -21.58 8.10 10.70
N SER A 85 -21.48 9.36 11.11
CA SER A 85 -22.44 9.97 12.05
C SER A 85 -23.85 9.98 11.47
N TRP A 86 -23.99 10.29 10.18
CA TRP A 86 -25.26 10.21 9.47
C TRP A 86 -25.83 8.78 9.41
N LEU A 87 -25.02 7.79 9.04
CA LEU A 87 -25.44 6.38 9.00
C LEU A 87 -25.87 5.86 10.38
N LYS A 88 -25.21 6.29 11.47
CA LYS A 88 -25.63 5.92 12.84
C LYS A 88 -26.93 6.60 13.28
N ALA A 89 -27.20 7.82 12.83
CA ALA A 89 -28.43 8.53 13.14
C ALA A 89 -29.63 7.94 12.38
N GLU A 90 -29.45 7.59 11.11
CA GLU A 90 -30.50 7.09 10.22
C GLU A 90 -30.48 5.56 10.15
N LYS A 91 -31.06 4.89 11.16
CA LYS A 91 -31.01 3.41 11.31
C LYS A 91 -31.52 2.60 10.12
N GLU A 92 -32.33 3.19 9.24
CA GLU A 92 -32.81 2.54 8.00
C GLU A 92 -31.76 2.55 6.88
N ARG A 93 -30.70 3.34 7.01
CA ARG A 93 -29.59 3.43 6.05
C ARG A 93 -28.48 2.50 6.49
N ARG A 94 -28.01 1.68 5.54
CA ARG A 94 -26.89 0.76 5.74
C ARG A 94 -25.67 1.27 4.99
N LEU A 95 -24.48 0.86 5.43
CA LEU A 95 -23.27 1.02 4.63
C LEU A 95 -23.46 0.38 3.25
N PHE A 96 -22.99 1.04 2.19
CA PHE A 96 -23.26 0.67 0.80
C PHE A 96 -22.01 0.73 -0.08
N SER A 97 -22.07 0.08 -1.24
CA SER A 97 -21.00 0.08 -2.24
C SER A 97 -20.91 1.35 -3.07
N LEU A 98 -19.70 1.61 -3.58
CA LEU A 98 -19.41 2.79 -4.38
C LEU A 98 -20.02 2.73 -5.79
N GLU A 99 -20.05 1.54 -6.41
CA GLU A 99 -20.46 1.34 -7.80
C GLU A 99 -21.97 1.49 -8.00
N SER A 100 -22.76 0.77 -7.21
CA SER A 100 -24.22 0.70 -7.35
C SER A 100 -25.00 1.28 -6.17
N GLY A 101 -24.35 1.55 -5.04
CA GLY A 101 -25.05 1.92 -3.80
C GLY A 101 -25.77 0.75 -3.15
N ARG A 102 -25.41 -0.51 -3.47
CA ARG A 102 -25.98 -1.71 -2.87
C ARG A 102 -25.63 -1.75 -1.37
N PRO A 103 -26.60 -1.95 -0.46
CA PRO A 103 -26.33 -2.21 0.95
C PRO A 103 -25.40 -3.40 1.13
N LEU A 104 -24.46 -3.30 2.06
CA LEU A 104 -23.44 -4.34 2.26
C LEU A 104 -24.03 -5.69 2.68
N ALA A 105 -25.17 -5.69 3.37
CA ALA A 105 -25.90 -6.89 3.76
C ALA A 105 -26.57 -7.63 2.57
N ASP A 106 -26.71 -6.98 1.40
CA ASP A 106 -27.34 -7.57 0.20
C ASP A 106 -26.31 -8.22 -0.75
N PHE A 107 -25.04 -8.32 -0.33
CA PHE A 107 -23.99 -9.03 -1.03
C PHE A 107 -23.99 -10.52 -0.65
N ASP A 108 -23.42 -11.34 -1.52
CA ASP A 108 -23.20 -12.76 -1.24
C ASP A 108 -21.96 -12.94 -0.36
N ILE A 109 -20.92 -12.14 -0.65
CA ILE A 109 -19.62 -12.19 -0.01
C ILE A 109 -19.15 -10.76 0.30
N VAL A 110 -18.65 -10.55 1.50
CA VAL A 110 -18.00 -9.32 1.98
C VAL A 110 -16.55 -9.64 2.31
N GLY A 111 -15.64 -9.32 1.39
CA GLY A 111 -14.20 -9.52 1.57
C GLY A 111 -13.53 -8.32 2.22
N PHE A 112 -12.71 -8.52 3.24
CA PHE A 112 -11.86 -7.48 3.83
C PHE A 112 -10.38 -7.75 3.57
N THR A 113 -9.64 -6.68 3.29
CA THR A 113 -8.17 -6.73 3.29
C THR A 113 -7.60 -6.13 4.59
N LEU A 114 -6.88 -6.94 5.36
CA LEU A 114 -6.28 -6.57 6.64
C LEU A 114 -4.86 -6.04 6.42
N GLN A 115 -4.72 -4.71 6.42
CA GLN A 115 -3.48 -4.02 6.04
C GLN A 115 -2.58 -3.66 7.24
N TYR A 116 -3.18 -3.30 8.37
CA TYR A 116 -2.48 -2.90 9.60
C TYR A 116 -3.38 -3.14 10.82
N GLU A 117 -2.81 -3.38 12.00
CA GLU A 117 -3.53 -3.99 13.13
C GLU A 117 -4.59 -3.06 13.70
N LEU A 118 -4.31 -1.75 13.73
CA LEU A 118 -5.25 -0.72 14.21
C LEU A 118 -6.49 -0.52 13.31
N SER A 119 -6.63 -1.29 12.21
CA SER A 119 -7.84 -1.31 11.38
C SER A 119 -8.94 -2.24 11.91
N TYR A 120 -8.65 -3.11 12.89
CA TYR A 120 -9.57 -4.17 13.30
C TYR A 120 -10.94 -3.65 13.79
N THR A 121 -10.95 -2.55 14.55
CA THR A 121 -12.21 -1.92 14.99
C THR A 121 -12.97 -1.23 13.86
N ALA A 122 -12.29 -0.82 12.78
CA ALA A 122 -12.97 -0.31 11.58
C ALA A 122 -13.74 -1.41 10.84
N ILE A 123 -13.22 -2.65 10.84
CA ILE A 123 -13.94 -3.82 10.28
C ILE A 123 -15.23 -4.05 11.05
N LEU A 124 -15.18 -4.07 12.39
CA LEU A 124 -16.37 -4.26 13.24
C LEU A 124 -17.39 -3.14 13.05
N ASP A 125 -16.93 -1.90 12.92
CA ASP A 125 -17.79 -0.74 12.66
C ASP A 125 -18.45 -0.82 11.27
N MET A 126 -17.73 -1.28 10.24
CA MET A 126 -18.32 -1.49 8.91
C MET A 126 -19.41 -2.58 8.92
N LEU A 127 -19.19 -3.69 9.64
CA LEU A 127 -20.20 -4.74 9.80
C LEU A 127 -21.44 -4.22 10.56
N ASP A 128 -21.24 -3.43 11.62
CA ASP A 128 -22.34 -2.79 12.37
C ASP A 128 -23.18 -1.85 11.50
N LEU A 129 -22.52 -0.94 10.78
CA LEU A 129 -23.18 0.01 9.87
C LEU A 129 -23.90 -0.71 8.72
N ALA A 130 -23.45 -1.91 8.35
CA ALA A 130 -24.12 -2.77 7.38
C ALA A 130 -25.32 -3.53 7.96
N GLY A 131 -25.38 -3.72 9.28
CA GLY A 131 -26.33 -4.61 9.92
C GLY A 131 -25.95 -6.09 9.85
N ILE A 132 -24.68 -6.39 9.58
CA ILE A 132 -24.14 -7.76 9.56
C ILE A 132 -23.61 -8.08 10.97
N PRO A 133 -23.98 -9.22 11.57
CA PRO A 133 -23.42 -9.63 12.87
C PRO A 133 -21.88 -9.65 12.85
N GLN A 134 -21.27 -9.09 13.89
CA GLN A 134 -19.81 -8.96 13.98
C GLN A 134 -19.13 -10.32 14.04
N ARG A 135 -19.63 -11.23 14.89
CA ARG A 135 -19.06 -12.58 15.03
C ARG A 135 -19.60 -13.51 13.95
N ALA A 136 -18.74 -14.36 13.42
CA ALA A 136 -19.12 -15.35 12.42
C ALA A 136 -20.21 -16.30 12.94
N MET A 137 -20.10 -16.73 14.22
CA MET A 137 -21.08 -17.62 14.86
C MET A 137 -22.49 -17.04 15.00
N ASP A 138 -22.64 -15.71 14.94
CA ASP A 138 -23.93 -15.03 15.09
C ASP A 138 -24.63 -14.82 13.73
N ARG A 139 -23.95 -15.15 12.61
CA ARG A 139 -24.48 -15.02 11.24
C ARG A 139 -25.33 -16.23 10.87
N ARG A 140 -26.45 -15.98 10.22
CA ARG A 140 -27.40 -16.97 9.69
C ARG A 140 -27.04 -17.36 8.26
N ASP A 141 -27.71 -18.38 7.73
CA ASP A 141 -27.48 -18.87 6.36
C ASP A 141 -27.72 -17.82 5.26
N ASN A 142 -28.61 -16.85 5.51
CA ASN A 142 -28.92 -15.78 4.56
C ASN A 142 -28.04 -14.54 4.70
N ASP A 143 -27.22 -14.43 5.75
CA ASP A 143 -26.26 -13.32 5.88
C ASP A 143 -25.08 -13.53 4.90
N PRO A 144 -24.40 -12.47 4.43
CA PRO A 144 -23.20 -12.63 3.61
C PRO A 144 -22.12 -13.44 4.31
N PHE A 145 -21.29 -14.15 3.54
CA PHE A 145 -20.00 -14.62 4.05
C PHE A 145 -19.04 -13.43 4.21
N VAL A 146 -18.21 -13.46 5.24
CA VAL A 146 -17.15 -12.48 5.47
C VAL A 146 -15.79 -13.16 5.35
N TRP A 147 -15.04 -12.77 4.32
CA TRP A 147 -13.75 -13.36 3.97
C TRP A 147 -12.61 -12.39 4.28
N GLY A 148 -11.49 -12.89 4.78
CA GLY A 148 -10.32 -12.09 5.12
C GLY A 148 -9.13 -12.38 4.20
N GLY A 149 -8.34 -11.36 3.89
CA GLY A 149 -7.08 -11.48 3.16
C GLY A 149 -6.14 -10.33 3.49
N GLY A 150 -5.00 -10.23 2.78
CA GLY A 150 -4.03 -9.15 2.96
C GLY A 150 -2.88 -9.50 3.91
N PRO A 151 -1.91 -8.58 4.10
CA PRO A 151 -0.63 -8.89 4.75
C PRO A 151 -0.73 -9.34 6.20
N LEU A 152 -1.78 -8.99 6.94
CA LEU A 152 -1.92 -9.36 8.36
C LEU A 152 -2.52 -10.74 8.60
N VAL A 153 -2.95 -11.47 7.56
CA VAL A 153 -3.37 -12.89 7.72
C VAL A 153 -2.19 -13.81 8.09
N VAL A 154 -1.00 -13.26 8.29
CA VAL A 154 0.12 -13.92 8.94
C VAL A 154 -0.08 -14.09 10.46
N ASN A 155 -1.04 -13.39 11.07
CA ASN A 155 -1.57 -13.76 12.38
C ASN A 155 -3.09 -13.51 12.40
N VAL A 156 -3.86 -14.53 12.03
CA VAL A 156 -5.32 -14.49 11.93
C VAL A 156 -6.03 -14.57 13.29
N GLU A 157 -5.38 -15.15 14.30
CA GLU A 157 -6.04 -15.53 15.56
C GLU A 157 -6.76 -14.37 16.28
N PRO A 158 -6.21 -13.14 16.37
CA PRO A 158 -6.92 -12.02 16.97
C PRO A 158 -8.26 -11.68 16.30
N MET A 159 -8.40 -11.97 15.00
CA MET A 159 -9.58 -11.65 14.21
C MET A 159 -10.46 -12.87 13.88
N ALA A 160 -10.05 -14.04 14.32
CA ALA A 160 -10.62 -15.29 13.84
C ALA A 160 -12.11 -15.49 14.20
N ASP A 161 -12.59 -14.89 15.30
CA ASP A 161 -14.01 -14.94 15.69
C ASP A 161 -14.95 -14.13 14.76
N PHE A 162 -14.39 -13.26 13.90
CA PHE A 162 -15.17 -12.33 13.08
C PHE A 162 -15.26 -12.72 11.60
N PHE A 163 -14.51 -13.73 11.16
CA PHE A 163 -14.41 -14.11 9.76
C PHE A 163 -14.84 -15.56 9.55
N ASP A 164 -15.51 -15.81 8.42
CA ASP A 164 -15.91 -17.16 8.02
C ASP A 164 -14.70 -17.94 7.46
N LEU A 165 -13.80 -17.25 6.73
CA LEU A 165 -12.53 -17.80 6.26
C LEU A 165 -11.48 -16.71 6.01
N PHE A 166 -10.23 -17.11 5.92
CA PHE A 166 -9.09 -16.29 5.50
C PHE A 166 -8.35 -16.94 4.32
N MET A 167 -7.82 -16.10 3.43
CA MET A 167 -6.94 -16.49 2.33
C MET A 167 -5.50 -16.10 2.66
N LEU A 168 -4.61 -17.08 2.77
CA LEU A 168 -3.20 -16.87 3.09
C LEU A 168 -2.34 -16.70 1.84
N GLY A 169 -1.67 -15.57 1.74
CA GLY A 169 -0.71 -15.27 0.66
C GLY A 169 -1.33 -14.47 -0.48
N GLU A 170 -1.00 -14.85 -1.70
CA GLU A 170 -1.40 -14.15 -2.93
C GLU A 170 -2.75 -14.68 -3.40
N GLY A 171 -3.73 -13.79 -3.52
CA GLY A 171 -5.15 -14.13 -3.62
C GLY A 171 -5.66 -14.44 -5.03
N GLU A 172 -4.86 -14.19 -6.07
CA GLU A 172 -5.34 -14.19 -7.45
C GLU A 172 -5.89 -15.56 -7.91
N ASP A 173 -5.26 -16.67 -7.53
CA ASP A 173 -5.78 -18.01 -7.88
C ASP A 173 -6.80 -18.53 -6.85
N MET A 174 -6.54 -18.25 -5.56
CA MET A 174 -7.41 -18.68 -4.46
C MET A 174 -8.82 -18.08 -4.58
N ILE A 175 -8.93 -16.80 -4.93
CA ILE A 175 -10.24 -16.12 -5.02
C ILE A 175 -11.09 -16.72 -6.14
N ASN A 176 -10.50 -17.07 -7.28
CA ASN A 176 -11.23 -17.73 -8.36
C ASN A 176 -11.70 -19.12 -7.95
N SER A 177 -10.83 -19.90 -7.32
CA SER A 177 -11.17 -21.24 -6.81
C SER A 177 -12.32 -21.19 -5.80
N LEU A 178 -12.33 -20.20 -4.90
CA LEU A 178 -13.40 -19.98 -3.95
C LEU A 178 -14.70 -19.50 -4.59
N LEU A 179 -14.63 -18.65 -5.62
CA LEU A 179 -15.80 -18.19 -6.34
C LEU A 179 -16.43 -19.29 -7.21
N ASP A 180 -15.61 -20.15 -7.83
CA ASP A 180 -16.09 -21.34 -8.54
C ASP A 180 -16.81 -22.28 -7.56
N LEU A 181 -16.19 -22.56 -6.41
CA LEU A 181 -16.82 -23.34 -5.34
C LEU A 181 -18.13 -22.72 -4.85
N TYR A 182 -18.17 -21.40 -4.68
CA TYR A 182 -19.38 -20.68 -4.27
C TYR A 182 -20.48 -20.78 -5.33
N GLN A 183 -20.12 -20.68 -6.61
CA GLN A 183 -21.04 -20.78 -7.73
C GLN A 183 -21.67 -22.17 -7.84
N ASP A 184 -20.91 -23.23 -7.55
CA ASP A 184 -21.43 -24.60 -7.52
C ASP A 184 -22.33 -24.79 -6.29
N TRP A 185 -21.86 -24.43 -5.10
CA TRP A 185 -22.59 -24.55 -3.84
C TRP A 185 -23.93 -23.81 -3.86
N ARG A 186 -23.98 -22.58 -4.40
CA ARG A 186 -25.22 -21.78 -4.38
C ARG A 186 -26.33 -22.39 -5.25
N GLN A 187 -26.00 -23.26 -6.20
CA GLN A 187 -26.94 -23.95 -7.10
C GLN A 187 -27.51 -25.24 -6.51
N GLU A 188 -26.98 -25.73 -5.38
CA GLU A 188 -27.46 -26.94 -4.73
C GLU A 188 -28.85 -26.73 -4.10
N GLU A 189 -29.73 -27.73 -4.22
CA GLU A 189 -31.11 -27.67 -3.68
C GLU A 189 -31.15 -27.59 -2.15
N LYS A 190 -30.15 -28.16 -1.47
CA LYS A 190 -29.99 -28.14 -0.02
C LYS A 190 -28.57 -27.74 0.30
N ARG A 191 -28.37 -26.45 0.53
CA ARG A 191 -27.06 -25.86 0.80
C ARG A 191 -26.92 -25.50 2.27
N SER A 192 -25.85 -25.94 2.93
CA SER A 192 -25.43 -25.46 4.25
C SER A 192 -24.18 -24.60 4.14
N LYS A 193 -24.07 -23.54 4.95
CA LYS A 193 -22.82 -22.78 5.08
C LYS A 193 -21.67 -23.65 5.59
N GLU A 194 -21.94 -24.58 6.50
CA GLU A 194 -20.90 -25.49 7.02
C GLU A 194 -20.33 -26.39 5.91
N GLU A 195 -21.18 -26.89 5.00
CA GLU A 195 -20.75 -27.70 3.86
C GLU A 195 -19.85 -26.91 2.90
N PHE A 196 -20.20 -25.65 2.60
CA PHE A 196 -19.34 -24.76 1.82
C PHE A 196 -17.98 -24.57 2.51
N LEU A 197 -17.98 -24.27 3.81
CA LEU A 197 -16.75 -24.03 4.56
C LEU A 197 -15.86 -25.29 4.62
N LEU A 198 -16.45 -26.49 4.78
CA LEU A 198 -15.72 -27.76 4.73
C LEU A 198 -15.04 -27.97 3.38
N ALA A 199 -15.75 -27.69 2.28
CA ALA A 199 -15.17 -27.75 0.94
C ALA A 199 -14.09 -26.68 0.73
N ALA A 200 -14.31 -25.46 1.23
CA ALA A 200 -13.36 -24.35 1.13
C ALA A 200 -12.07 -24.64 1.91
N ALA A 201 -12.15 -25.31 3.06
CA ALA A 201 -10.98 -25.70 3.86
C ALA A 201 -10.01 -26.65 3.12
N ARG A 202 -10.48 -27.35 2.08
CA ARG A 202 -9.63 -28.20 1.22
C ARG A 202 -8.84 -27.41 0.18
N ILE A 203 -9.21 -26.15 -0.07
CA ILE A 203 -8.49 -25.28 -1.01
C ILE A 203 -7.18 -24.84 -0.35
N PRO A 204 -6.00 -25.07 -0.97
CA PRO A 204 -4.73 -24.67 -0.42
C PRO A 204 -4.68 -23.17 -0.06
N GLY A 205 -4.20 -22.86 1.15
CA GLY A 205 -4.11 -21.49 1.66
C GLY A 205 -5.39 -20.93 2.29
N VAL A 206 -6.49 -21.68 2.29
CA VAL A 206 -7.71 -21.28 3.00
C VAL A 206 -7.64 -21.74 4.46
N TYR A 207 -7.90 -20.81 5.37
CA TYR A 207 -8.04 -21.07 6.80
C TYR A 207 -9.47 -20.78 7.24
N VAL A 208 -10.16 -21.77 7.81
CA VAL A 208 -11.53 -21.62 8.34
C VAL A 208 -11.48 -21.65 9.87
N PRO A 209 -11.61 -20.49 10.56
CA PRO A 209 -11.47 -20.39 12.01
C PRO A 209 -12.30 -21.35 12.86
N ALA A 210 -13.50 -21.70 12.39
CA ALA A 210 -14.43 -22.58 13.10
C ALA A 210 -13.94 -24.04 13.19
N PHE A 211 -12.98 -24.42 12.35
CA PHE A 211 -12.47 -25.79 12.28
C PHE A 211 -11.19 -26.02 13.08
N TYR A 212 -10.87 -25.12 14.00
CA TYR A 212 -9.67 -25.22 14.85
C TYR A 212 -10.02 -24.98 16.31
N ASP A 213 -9.66 -25.95 17.16
CA ASP A 213 -9.76 -25.84 18.61
C ASP A 213 -8.47 -25.22 19.16
N VAL A 214 -8.63 -24.24 20.05
CA VAL A 214 -7.51 -23.53 20.68
C VAL A 214 -7.46 -23.90 22.16
N SER A 215 -6.31 -24.38 22.62
CA SER A 215 -6.09 -24.78 24.02
C SER A 215 -4.94 -24.00 24.65
N TYR A 216 -4.99 -23.84 25.97
CA TYR A 216 -4.03 -23.02 26.74
C TYR A 216 -3.51 -23.79 27.94
N HIS A 217 -2.27 -23.52 28.33
CA HIS A 217 -1.68 -23.98 29.58
C HIS A 217 -2.27 -23.22 30.79
N GLU A 218 -1.99 -23.69 32.01
CA GLU A 218 -2.48 -23.05 33.25
C GLU A 218 -1.95 -21.62 33.45
N ASP A 219 -0.74 -21.34 32.97
CA ASP A 219 -0.16 -19.98 32.95
C ASP A 219 -0.78 -19.08 31.86
N GLY A 220 -1.72 -19.65 31.09
CA GLY A 220 -2.45 -19.04 30.00
C GLY A 220 -1.68 -18.95 28.67
N SER A 221 -0.48 -19.54 28.57
CA SER A 221 0.27 -19.58 27.30
C SER A 221 -0.44 -20.52 26.33
N LEU A 222 -0.29 -20.29 25.03
CA LEU A 222 -0.95 -21.10 24.02
C LEU A 222 -0.35 -22.51 24.04
N ALA A 223 -1.19 -23.52 24.15
CA ALA A 223 -0.76 -24.92 24.15
C ALA A 223 -0.82 -25.52 22.75
N ALA A 224 -1.93 -25.32 22.03
CA ALA A 224 -2.08 -25.80 20.65
C ALA A 224 -3.24 -25.12 19.92
N VAL A 225 -3.13 -25.09 18.59
CA VAL A 225 -4.22 -24.81 17.63
C VAL A 225 -4.35 -26.07 16.77
N ILE A 226 -5.45 -26.81 16.91
CA ILE A 226 -5.58 -28.16 16.32
C ILE A 226 -6.85 -28.23 15.47
N PRO A 227 -6.80 -28.79 14.25
CA PRO A 227 -8.00 -28.97 13.45
C PRO A 227 -9.01 -29.91 14.14
N ASN A 228 -10.29 -29.54 14.09
CA ASN A 228 -11.42 -30.31 14.63
C ASN A 228 -12.31 -30.93 13.53
N ARG A 229 -11.83 -30.88 12.28
CA ARG A 229 -12.41 -31.50 11.07
C ARG A 229 -11.28 -32.12 10.25
N ASP A 230 -11.58 -33.24 9.58
CA ASP A 230 -10.59 -33.95 8.75
C ASP A 230 -10.18 -33.17 7.50
N GLU A 231 -11.08 -32.32 6.99
CA GLU A 231 -10.83 -31.43 5.85
C GLU A 231 -9.84 -30.30 6.15
N ALA A 232 -9.71 -29.92 7.41
CA ALA A 232 -8.89 -28.79 7.82
C ALA A 232 -7.43 -29.24 8.00
N SER A 233 -6.52 -28.61 7.28
CA SER A 233 -5.08 -28.91 7.41
C SER A 233 -4.55 -28.46 8.77
N ALA A 234 -3.72 -29.28 9.42
CA ALA A 234 -3.00 -28.89 10.63
C ALA A 234 -1.99 -27.75 10.39
N LYS A 235 -1.50 -27.61 9.15
CA LYS A 235 -0.60 -26.52 8.75
C LYS A 235 -1.04 -25.92 7.43
N ILE A 236 -1.41 -24.63 7.45
CA ILE A 236 -1.99 -23.95 6.29
C ILE A 236 -0.87 -23.20 5.57
N ARG A 237 -0.47 -23.73 4.42
CA ARG A 237 0.57 -23.11 3.59
C ARG A 237 -0.01 -22.00 2.73
N ARG A 238 0.59 -20.82 2.80
CA ARG A 238 0.19 -19.69 1.95
C ARG A 238 0.41 -20.00 0.48
N GLN A 239 -0.43 -19.43 -0.38
CA GLN A 239 -0.29 -19.52 -1.83
C GLN A 239 0.52 -18.34 -2.37
N ILE A 240 1.22 -18.57 -3.48
CA ILE A 240 2.00 -17.56 -4.18
C ILE A 240 1.80 -17.69 -5.69
N ILE A 241 1.99 -16.60 -6.42
CA ILE A 241 2.08 -16.60 -7.88
C ILE A 241 3.53 -16.88 -8.28
N GLU A 242 3.78 -17.97 -8.98
CA GLU A 242 5.13 -18.40 -9.34
C GLU A 242 5.76 -17.52 -10.44
N ASP A 243 4.97 -17.14 -11.45
CA ASP A 243 5.39 -16.33 -12.60
C ASP A 243 4.54 -15.04 -12.72
N LEU A 244 5.17 -13.89 -12.49
CA LEU A 244 4.52 -12.58 -12.54
C LEU A 244 4.26 -12.05 -13.96
N ASP A 245 4.83 -12.67 -14.99
CA ASP A 245 4.54 -12.31 -16.38
C ASP A 245 3.25 -12.97 -16.88
N GLN A 246 2.89 -14.13 -16.34
CA GLN A 246 1.67 -14.88 -16.73
C GLN A 246 0.43 -14.46 -15.93
N VAL A 247 0.62 -13.92 -14.73
CA VAL A 247 -0.51 -13.48 -13.90
C VAL A 247 -1.23 -12.30 -14.53
N THR A 248 -2.55 -12.30 -14.39
CA THR A 248 -3.38 -11.18 -14.84
C THR A 248 -3.06 -9.92 -14.03
N PHE A 249 -2.81 -8.81 -14.70
CA PHE A 249 -2.56 -7.50 -14.09
C PHE A 249 -3.65 -6.49 -14.54
N PRO A 250 -4.10 -5.58 -13.66
CA PRO A 250 -5.12 -4.59 -14.01
C PRO A 250 -4.55 -3.54 -14.98
N GLU A 251 -4.72 -3.76 -16.28
CA GLU A 251 -4.32 -2.82 -17.35
C GLU A 251 -5.26 -1.59 -17.40
N LYS A 252 -6.53 -1.76 -17.01
CA LYS A 252 -7.54 -0.70 -16.92
C LYS A 252 -7.75 -0.28 -15.47
N GLN A 253 -6.72 0.29 -14.85
CA GLN A 253 -6.81 0.73 -13.47
C GLN A 253 -7.87 1.84 -13.32
N ILE A 254 -8.65 1.75 -12.24
CA ILE A 254 -9.61 2.80 -11.88
C ILE A 254 -8.85 4.12 -11.69
N VAL A 255 -9.42 5.18 -12.25
CA VAL A 255 -8.91 6.54 -12.09
C VAL A 255 -9.88 7.30 -11.19
N PRO A 256 -9.54 7.44 -9.89
CA PRO A 256 -10.22 8.30 -8.95
C PRO A 256 -10.54 9.68 -9.49
N PHE A 257 -11.73 10.18 -9.14
CA PHE A 257 -12.00 11.61 -9.32
C PHE A 257 -11.24 12.49 -8.33
N LEU A 258 -11.00 11.99 -7.12
CA LEU A 258 -10.31 12.70 -6.06
C LEU A 258 -8.81 12.42 -6.09
N GLU A 259 -8.03 13.34 -5.51
CA GLU A 259 -6.65 13.06 -5.12
C GLU A 259 -6.58 11.97 -4.06
N ILE A 260 -5.96 10.84 -4.41
CA ILE A 260 -5.70 9.75 -3.48
C ILE A 260 -4.26 9.81 -2.94
N VAL A 261 -3.96 9.02 -1.92
CA VAL A 261 -2.56 8.85 -1.48
C VAL A 261 -1.77 8.21 -2.62
N HIS A 262 -0.62 8.79 -2.98
CA HIS A 262 0.18 8.35 -4.13
C HIS A 262 -0.62 8.28 -5.46
N ASP A 263 -1.23 9.39 -5.86
CA ASP A 263 -2.09 9.49 -7.05
C ASP A 263 -1.32 9.39 -8.40
N ARG A 264 -0.94 8.16 -8.78
CA ARG A 264 -0.16 7.81 -9.97
C ARG A 264 -0.56 6.44 -10.55
N ILE A 265 0.02 6.06 -11.69
CA ILE A 265 -0.06 4.66 -12.17
C ILE A 265 0.75 3.75 -11.26
N TYR A 266 0.18 2.59 -10.95
CA TYR A 266 0.84 1.56 -10.16
C TYR A 266 1.37 0.47 -11.09
N LEU A 267 2.69 0.43 -11.31
CA LEU A 267 3.35 -0.61 -12.12
C LEU A 267 4.17 -1.52 -11.19
N GLU A 268 3.64 -2.71 -10.86
CA GLU A 268 4.35 -3.65 -9.98
C GLU A 268 5.51 -4.31 -10.74
N ILE A 269 6.74 -4.05 -10.31
CA ILE A 269 7.94 -4.52 -11.00
C ILE A 269 8.41 -5.90 -10.49
N PHE A 270 8.21 -6.20 -9.21
CA PHE A 270 8.53 -7.50 -8.61
C PHE A 270 7.87 -7.69 -7.23
N ARG A 271 7.77 -8.95 -6.77
CA ARG A 271 7.32 -9.34 -5.43
C ARG A 271 8.45 -9.96 -4.61
N GLY A 272 8.40 -9.79 -3.29
CA GLY A 272 9.45 -10.23 -2.37
C GLY A 272 10.54 -9.18 -2.14
N CYS A 273 11.53 -9.51 -1.31
CA CYS A 273 12.71 -8.69 -1.07
C CYS A 273 13.94 -9.62 -0.96
N PRO A 274 15.04 -9.37 -1.70
CA PRO A 274 16.22 -10.23 -1.66
C PRO A 274 17.04 -10.04 -0.37
N ARG A 275 16.68 -9.04 0.45
CA ARG A 275 17.38 -8.68 1.68
C ARG A 275 16.92 -9.54 2.86
N GLY A 276 17.55 -9.35 4.02
CA GLY A 276 17.30 -10.16 5.22
C GLY A 276 17.20 -9.34 6.49
N CYS A 277 16.60 -8.14 6.44
CA CYS A 277 16.45 -7.29 7.62
C CYS A 277 15.60 -8.00 8.69
N ARG A 278 16.16 -8.17 9.90
CA ARG A 278 15.62 -9.04 10.96
C ARG A 278 14.35 -8.53 11.63
N PHE A 279 14.04 -7.25 11.46
CA PHE A 279 12.79 -6.64 11.93
C PHE A 279 11.68 -6.65 10.87
N CYS A 280 12.02 -6.88 9.60
CA CYS A 280 11.12 -6.63 8.48
C CYS A 280 10.28 -7.88 8.17
N GLN A 281 9.02 -7.89 8.62
CA GLN A 281 8.07 -8.96 8.32
C GLN A 281 7.93 -9.19 6.82
N ALA A 282 7.71 -8.12 6.04
CA ALA A 282 7.60 -8.19 4.58
C ALA A 282 8.84 -8.83 3.91
N GLY A 283 10.05 -8.60 4.46
CA GLY A 283 11.29 -9.19 3.95
C GLY A 283 11.38 -10.71 4.13
N MET A 284 10.58 -11.28 5.04
CA MET A 284 10.50 -12.71 5.30
C MET A 284 9.28 -13.33 4.64
N ILE A 285 8.08 -12.79 4.89
CA ILE A 285 6.80 -13.42 4.48
C ILE A 285 6.53 -13.36 2.98
N TYR A 286 7.23 -12.52 2.21
CA TYR A 286 7.02 -12.42 0.75
C TYR A 286 8.06 -13.17 -0.09
N ARG A 287 8.98 -13.92 0.53
CA ARG A 287 9.96 -14.76 -0.21
C ARG A 287 9.24 -15.85 -1.02
N PRO A 288 9.79 -16.38 -2.13
CA PRO A 288 10.98 -15.92 -2.83
C PRO A 288 10.72 -14.63 -3.63
N VAL A 289 11.81 -13.93 -3.98
CA VAL A 289 11.76 -12.80 -4.91
C VAL A 289 11.38 -13.30 -6.30
N ARG A 290 10.44 -12.62 -6.96
CA ARG A 290 9.96 -12.91 -8.31
C ARG A 290 9.80 -11.60 -9.06
N GLU A 291 10.38 -11.51 -10.25
CA GLU A 291 10.46 -10.28 -11.05
C GLU A 291 9.61 -10.40 -12.32
N ARG A 292 9.03 -9.29 -12.79
CA ARG A 292 8.48 -9.21 -14.16
C ARG A 292 9.57 -8.94 -15.17
N SER A 293 9.42 -9.44 -16.39
CA SER A 293 10.36 -9.15 -17.46
C SER A 293 10.30 -7.68 -17.89
N LEU A 294 11.44 -7.16 -18.34
CA LEU A 294 11.54 -5.81 -18.90
C LEU A 294 10.50 -5.57 -20.02
N SER A 295 10.33 -6.53 -20.94
CA SER A 295 9.38 -6.41 -22.05
C SER A 295 7.94 -6.37 -21.59
N ARG A 296 7.58 -7.14 -20.55
CA ARG A 296 6.23 -7.07 -19.98
C ARG A 296 5.99 -5.73 -19.30
N LEU A 297 6.98 -5.21 -18.59
CA LEU A 297 6.86 -3.92 -17.88
C LEU A 297 6.72 -2.73 -18.84
N THR A 298 7.46 -2.69 -19.95
CA THR A 298 7.36 -1.61 -20.93
C THR A 298 6.01 -1.63 -21.66
N ASP A 299 5.52 -2.83 -22.04
CA ASP A 299 4.17 -3.01 -22.59
C ASP A 299 3.09 -2.55 -21.59
N LEU A 300 3.16 -3.01 -20.34
CA LEU A 300 2.22 -2.60 -19.29
C LEU A 300 2.25 -1.10 -19.06
N ALA A 301 3.43 -0.47 -18.95
CA ALA A 301 3.54 0.98 -18.75
C ALA A 301 2.83 1.77 -19.85
N SER A 302 3.05 1.39 -21.12
CA SER A 302 2.41 2.02 -22.28
C SER A 302 0.89 1.87 -22.26
N ARG A 303 0.38 0.68 -21.93
CA ARG A 303 -1.07 0.43 -21.84
C ARG A 303 -1.71 1.18 -20.68
N LEU A 304 -1.11 1.10 -19.49
CA LEU A 304 -1.57 1.79 -18.29
C LEU A 304 -1.66 3.30 -18.51
N TYR A 305 -0.65 3.90 -19.15
CA TYR A 305 -0.70 5.32 -19.51
C TYR A 305 -1.88 5.63 -20.44
N ARG A 306 -2.02 4.87 -21.54
CA ARG A 306 -3.12 5.06 -22.51
C ARG A 306 -4.50 4.92 -21.88
N GLU A 307 -4.68 3.94 -21.00
CA GLU A 307 -5.97 3.64 -20.37
C GLU A 307 -6.33 4.61 -19.23
N THR A 308 -5.36 5.33 -18.65
CA THR A 308 -5.61 6.14 -17.45
C THR A 308 -5.37 7.63 -17.63
N GLY A 309 -4.37 8.03 -18.43
CA GLY A 309 -3.97 9.43 -18.63
C GLY A 309 -3.24 10.05 -17.44
N TYR A 310 -2.73 9.25 -16.50
CA TYR A 310 -1.95 9.73 -15.35
C TYR A 310 -0.68 10.48 -15.79
N GLY A 311 -0.30 11.50 -15.01
CA GLY A 311 0.94 12.26 -15.20
C GLY A 311 2.17 11.65 -14.53
N GLU A 312 2.04 10.50 -13.88
CA GLU A 312 3.14 9.83 -13.16
C GLU A 312 2.95 8.31 -13.16
N ILE A 313 4.05 7.57 -13.30
CA ILE A 313 4.13 6.11 -13.11
C ILE A 313 5.02 5.82 -11.89
N GLY A 314 4.50 5.05 -10.95
CA GLY A 314 5.26 4.51 -9.83
C GLY A 314 5.70 3.08 -10.08
N LEU A 315 6.99 2.80 -9.93
CA LEU A 315 7.52 1.44 -9.96
C LEU A 315 7.33 0.80 -8.58
N LEU A 316 6.42 -0.15 -8.46
CA LEU A 316 6.03 -0.72 -7.17
C LEU A 316 6.78 -2.00 -6.83
N SER A 317 7.36 -2.02 -5.64
CA SER A 317 7.96 -3.19 -4.99
C SER A 317 8.30 -2.84 -3.53
N LEU A 318 8.87 -3.79 -2.78
CA LEU A 318 9.43 -3.50 -1.46
C LEU A 318 10.70 -2.64 -1.55
N SER A 319 11.47 -2.75 -2.65
CA SER A 319 12.55 -1.81 -2.95
C SER A 319 12.84 -1.73 -4.45
N SER A 320 12.47 -0.60 -5.07
CA SER A 320 12.52 -0.49 -6.54
C SER A 320 13.92 -0.63 -7.13
N SER A 321 14.92 -0.23 -6.36
CA SER A 321 16.33 -0.31 -6.74
C SER A 321 16.90 -1.73 -6.68
N ASP A 322 16.19 -2.68 -6.06
CA ASP A 322 16.60 -4.09 -6.03
C ASP A 322 16.18 -4.87 -7.29
N TYR A 323 15.35 -4.30 -8.16
CA TYR A 323 14.97 -4.92 -9.43
C TYR A 323 16.19 -5.08 -10.35
N SER A 324 16.42 -6.31 -10.84
CA SER A 324 17.65 -6.65 -11.56
C SER A 324 17.86 -5.90 -12.88
N GLN A 325 16.79 -5.34 -13.45
CA GLN A 325 16.79 -4.60 -14.71
C GLN A 325 16.32 -3.14 -14.55
N ILE A 326 16.55 -2.53 -13.38
CA ILE A 326 16.07 -1.16 -13.09
C ILE A 326 16.59 -0.09 -14.04
N ASP A 327 17.86 -0.17 -14.45
CA ASP A 327 18.47 0.80 -15.37
C ASP A 327 17.88 0.72 -16.78
N PRO A 328 17.90 -0.44 -17.46
CA PRO A 328 17.30 -0.54 -18.79
C PRO A 328 15.78 -0.27 -18.77
N LEU A 329 15.07 -0.63 -17.69
CA LEU A 329 13.67 -0.27 -17.52
C LEU A 329 13.48 1.24 -17.51
N THR A 330 14.24 1.95 -16.67
CA THR A 330 14.08 3.40 -16.54
C THR A 330 14.48 4.12 -17.82
N VAL A 331 15.52 3.67 -18.52
CA VAL A 331 15.90 4.22 -19.84
C VAL A 331 14.74 4.07 -20.83
N SER A 332 14.16 2.87 -20.95
CA SER A 332 13.02 2.63 -21.85
C SER A 332 11.83 3.51 -21.48
N LEU A 333 11.47 3.57 -20.21
CA LEU A 333 10.32 4.37 -19.76
C LEU A 333 10.55 5.87 -19.99
N VAL A 334 11.74 6.41 -19.73
CA VAL A 334 12.05 7.83 -19.99
C VAL A 334 11.92 8.14 -21.49
N GLN A 335 12.44 7.27 -22.36
CA GLN A 335 12.33 7.46 -23.81
C GLN A 335 10.87 7.51 -24.28
N ASP A 336 10.02 6.62 -23.76
CA ASP A 336 8.62 6.51 -24.17
C ASP A 336 7.71 7.59 -23.56
N LEU A 337 7.97 7.98 -22.31
CA LEU A 337 7.05 8.79 -21.49
C LEU A 337 7.43 10.28 -21.41
N LYS A 338 8.70 10.63 -21.63
CA LYS A 338 9.17 12.03 -21.62
C LYS A 338 8.47 12.92 -22.65
N PRO A 339 8.23 12.48 -23.92
CA PRO A 339 7.47 13.26 -24.89
C PRO A 339 6.05 13.59 -24.41
N GLN A 340 5.47 12.72 -23.59
CA GLN A 340 4.11 12.85 -23.05
C GLN A 340 4.06 13.63 -21.72
N LYS A 341 5.21 14.12 -21.23
CA LYS A 341 5.36 14.81 -19.93
C LYS A 341 4.86 13.96 -18.76
N VAL A 342 5.12 12.66 -18.80
CA VAL A 342 4.78 11.73 -17.72
C VAL A 342 6.02 11.49 -16.85
N ASN A 343 5.84 11.65 -15.54
CA ASN A 343 6.90 11.46 -14.56
C ASN A 343 7.08 9.97 -14.22
N ILE A 344 8.30 9.60 -13.84
CA ILE A 344 8.58 8.31 -13.22
C ILE A 344 8.85 8.56 -11.74
N SER A 345 8.36 7.67 -10.88
CA SER A 345 8.71 7.68 -9.46
C SER A 345 9.25 6.33 -9.04
N LEU A 346 10.25 6.40 -8.16
CA LEU A 346 10.89 5.27 -7.53
C LEU A 346 10.61 5.32 -6.03
N PRO A 347 9.50 4.73 -5.58
CA PRO A 347 9.22 4.53 -4.16
C PRO A 347 10.25 3.59 -3.52
N SER A 348 10.40 3.71 -2.20
CA SER A 348 11.11 2.72 -1.38
C SER A 348 12.56 2.45 -1.83
N LEU A 349 13.31 3.52 -2.11
CA LEU A 349 14.72 3.44 -2.50
C LEU A 349 15.60 3.04 -1.32
N ARG A 350 16.38 1.97 -1.52
CA ARG A 350 17.47 1.60 -0.61
C ARG A 350 18.74 2.38 -0.96
N LEU A 351 19.45 2.80 0.08
CA LEU A 351 20.62 3.68 -0.01
C LEU A 351 21.84 3.00 -0.64
N ASP A 352 22.08 1.73 -0.33
CA ASP A 352 23.21 0.96 -0.85
C ASP A 352 23.13 0.72 -2.37
N SER A 353 21.92 0.81 -2.94
CA SER A 353 21.61 0.69 -4.37
C SER A 353 21.27 2.05 -5.02
N PHE A 354 21.57 3.17 -4.35
CA PHE A 354 21.23 4.51 -4.83
C PHE A 354 22.12 4.92 -6.01
N ASP A 355 21.51 5.08 -7.18
CA ASP A 355 22.17 5.45 -8.42
C ASP A 355 21.82 6.91 -8.78
N PHE A 356 22.84 7.77 -8.82
CA PHE A 356 22.65 9.20 -9.09
C PHE A 356 22.25 9.50 -10.54
N GLU A 357 22.76 8.72 -11.49
CA GLU A 357 22.42 8.90 -12.90
C GLU A 357 20.94 8.55 -13.13
N LEU A 358 20.50 7.45 -12.52
CA LEU A 358 19.09 7.07 -12.45
C LEU A 358 18.23 8.19 -11.86
N MET A 359 18.62 8.72 -10.70
CA MET A 359 17.85 9.77 -10.03
C MET A 359 17.84 11.09 -10.80
N THR A 360 18.92 11.45 -11.47
CA THR A 360 18.99 12.65 -12.29
C THR A 360 18.04 12.53 -13.49
N ARG A 361 18.02 11.37 -14.16
CA ARG A 361 17.10 11.07 -15.27
C ARG A 361 15.64 11.14 -14.84
N VAL A 362 15.32 10.59 -13.67
CA VAL A 362 13.95 10.55 -13.13
C VAL A 362 13.50 11.92 -12.61
N ALA A 363 14.42 12.77 -12.13
CA ALA A 363 14.10 14.03 -11.47
C ALA A 363 14.15 15.27 -12.37
N GLU A 364 14.27 15.10 -13.70
CA GLU A 364 14.34 16.20 -14.67
C GLU A 364 13.10 17.11 -14.65
N THR A 365 11.94 16.59 -14.25
CA THR A 365 10.66 17.32 -14.24
C THR A 365 10.33 17.93 -12.87
N ARG A 366 10.60 17.23 -11.76
CA ARG A 366 10.35 17.72 -10.38
C ARG A 366 11.23 17.02 -9.34
N LYS A 367 12.07 17.79 -8.63
CA LYS A 367 12.87 17.29 -7.49
C LYS A 367 12.04 17.25 -6.20
N ALA A 368 11.41 16.11 -5.90
CA ALA A 368 10.82 15.84 -4.59
C ALA A 368 11.91 15.65 -3.52
N GLY A 369 11.56 15.73 -2.23
CA GLY A 369 12.50 15.39 -1.15
C GLY A 369 12.90 13.91 -1.19
N LEU A 370 14.13 13.58 -0.82
CA LEU A 370 14.60 12.20 -0.77
C LEU A 370 14.35 11.61 0.61
N THR A 371 14.01 10.33 0.66
CA THR A 371 13.79 9.60 1.89
C THR A 371 14.81 8.48 2.00
N PHE A 372 15.54 8.46 3.11
CA PHE A 372 16.56 7.49 3.44
C PHE A 372 16.11 6.75 4.70
N ALA A 373 16.30 5.44 4.74
CA ALA A 373 15.94 4.61 5.90
C ALA A 373 17.19 3.88 6.46
N PRO A 374 18.04 4.58 7.23
CA PRO A 374 19.15 3.94 7.95
C PRO A 374 18.66 2.96 9.02
N GLU A 375 17.46 3.17 9.57
CA GLU A 375 16.82 2.43 10.69
C GLU A 375 17.53 2.55 12.04
N ALA A 376 18.87 2.58 12.07
CA ALA A 376 19.66 2.67 13.29
C ALA A 376 20.81 3.68 13.17
N GLY A 377 21.19 4.28 14.30
CA GLY A 377 22.21 5.33 14.38
C GLY A 377 23.64 4.83 14.17
N THR A 378 24.00 3.68 14.73
CA THR A 378 25.36 3.10 14.64
C THR A 378 25.45 2.01 13.59
N GLN A 379 26.67 1.76 13.10
CA GLN A 379 26.96 0.59 12.25
C GLN A 379 26.63 -0.71 12.97
N ARG A 380 27.05 -0.84 14.23
CA ARG A 380 26.78 -2.02 15.07
C ARG A 380 25.30 -2.38 15.09
N LEU A 381 24.42 -1.41 15.39
CA LEU A 381 22.99 -1.70 15.48
C LEU A 381 22.37 -1.97 14.10
N ARG A 382 22.87 -1.34 13.02
CA ARG A 382 22.51 -1.73 11.64
C ARG A 382 22.90 -3.17 11.32
N ASP A 383 24.07 -3.63 11.78
CA ASP A 383 24.52 -5.01 11.59
C ASP A 383 23.65 -6.00 12.39
N VAL A 384 23.30 -5.65 13.64
CA VAL A 384 22.37 -6.44 14.48
C VAL A 384 21.03 -6.66 13.78
N ILE A 385 20.45 -5.62 13.18
CA ILE A 385 19.17 -5.74 12.47
C ILE A 385 19.31 -6.26 11.04
N ASN A 386 20.54 -6.61 10.63
CA ASN A 386 20.93 -7.01 9.28
C ASN A 386 20.47 -6.00 8.19
N LYS A 387 20.69 -4.71 8.47
CA LYS A 387 20.57 -3.63 7.49
C LYS A 387 21.97 -3.38 6.93
N ASN A 388 22.30 -4.05 5.83
CA ASN A 388 23.63 -3.97 5.19
C ASN A 388 23.84 -2.62 4.47
N ILE A 389 23.83 -1.53 5.23
CA ILE A 389 24.12 -0.16 4.78
C ILE A 389 25.21 0.38 5.69
N THR A 390 26.33 0.78 5.10
CA THR A 390 27.45 1.34 5.86
C THR A 390 27.29 2.83 6.12
N ASP A 391 27.99 3.37 7.11
CA ASP A 391 28.10 4.83 7.26
C ASP A 391 28.63 5.48 5.97
N MET A 392 29.57 4.84 5.28
CA MET A 392 30.11 5.37 4.01
C MET A 392 29.04 5.48 2.93
N ASP A 393 28.17 4.47 2.80
CA ASP A 393 27.06 4.52 1.83
C ASP A 393 26.09 5.66 2.14
N LEU A 394 25.79 5.91 3.42
CA LEU A 394 24.94 7.02 3.87
C LEU A 394 25.56 8.38 3.52
N HIS A 395 26.86 8.55 3.79
CA HIS A 395 27.58 9.78 3.49
C HIS A 395 27.65 10.02 1.98
N ALA A 396 27.99 9.00 1.20
CA ALA A 396 28.08 9.08 -0.26
C ALA A 396 26.73 9.43 -0.88
N ALA A 397 25.66 8.74 -0.49
CA ALA A 397 24.31 9.01 -1.00
C ALA A 397 23.83 10.43 -0.65
N ALA A 398 24.10 10.92 0.57
CA ALA A 398 23.77 12.29 0.96
C ALA A 398 24.59 13.32 0.17
N GLU A 399 25.88 13.08 -0.03
CA GLU A 399 26.74 13.95 -0.84
C GLU A 399 26.23 14.03 -2.30
N MET A 400 25.91 12.89 -2.90
CA MET A 400 25.33 12.80 -4.25
C MET A 400 24.00 13.55 -4.33
N ALA A 401 23.10 13.33 -3.36
CA ALA A 401 21.83 14.05 -3.29
C ALA A 401 22.03 15.58 -3.22
N PHE A 402 22.92 16.06 -2.33
CA PHE A 402 23.15 17.50 -2.21
C PHE A 402 23.83 18.09 -3.45
N LYS A 403 24.79 17.37 -4.08
CA LYS A 403 25.40 17.76 -5.37
C LYS A 403 24.34 17.84 -6.49
N GLY A 404 23.36 16.94 -6.48
CA GLY A 404 22.20 16.96 -7.37
C GLY A 404 21.19 18.06 -7.09
N GLY A 405 21.41 18.92 -6.08
CA GLY A 405 20.54 20.05 -5.77
C GLY A 405 19.33 19.70 -4.91
N TRP A 406 19.23 18.47 -4.38
CA TRP A 406 18.25 18.17 -3.34
C TRP A 406 18.63 18.88 -2.06
N ASN A 407 17.69 19.59 -1.46
CA ASN A 407 17.90 20.28 -0.18
C ASN A 407 16.97 19.78 0.93
N ARG A 408 16.16 18.75 0.67
CA ARG A 408 15.22 18.15 1.62
C ARG A 408 15.49 16.65 1.72
N LEU A 409 15.96 16.22 2.89
CA LEU A 409 16.13 14.80 3.21
C LEU A 409 15.17 14.41 4.34
N LYS A 410 14.58 13.22 4.24
CA LYS A 410 13.84 12.57 5.32
C LYS A 410 14.60 11.32 5.73
N LEU A 411 14.84 11.13 7.02
CA LEU A 411 15.53 9.99 7.59
C LEU A 411 14.57 9.18 8.46
N TYR A 412 14.43 7.88 8.18
CA TYR A 412 13.65 6.95 9.00
C TYR A 412 14.55 6.12 9.91
N PHE A 413 14.21 6.13 11.19
CA PHE A 413 14.86 5.37 12.24
C PHE A 413 13.82 4.62 13.06
N MET A 414 14.29 3.61 13.79
CA MET A 414 13.53 2.90 14.79
C MET A 414 14.17 3.13 16.16
N LEU A 415 13.36 3.12 17.21
CA LEU A 415 13.80 3.11 18.61
C LEU A 415 13.29 1.84 19.30
N GLY A 416 14.01 1.37 20.30
CA GLY A 416 13.70 0.14 21.04
C GLY A 416 14.11 -1.14 20.29
N LEU A 417 15.09 -1.06 19.38
CA LEU A 417 15.59 -2.23 18.67
C LEU A 417 16.31 -3.21 19.63
N PRO A 418 16.36 -4.52 19.32
CA PRO A 418 17.11 -5.47 20.14
C PRO A 418 18.59 -5.07 20.28
N THR A 419 19.10 -5.12 21.51
CA THR A 419 20.47 -4.69 21.88
C THR A 419 20.76 -3.18 21.73
N GLU A 420 19.75 -2.33 21.51
CA GLU A 420 19.93 -0.88 21.46
C GLU A 420 20.40 -0.33 22.81
N THR A 421 21.31 0.63 22.75
CA THR A 421 21.86 1.36 23.90
C THR A 421 21.63 2.86 23.73
N GLU A 422 21.79 3.65 24.80
CA GLU A 422 21.70 5.11 24.71
C GLU A 422 22.69 5.71 23.69
N GLU A 423 23.88 5.11 23.53
CA GLU A 423 24.87 5.53 22.53
C GLU A 423 24.30 5.41 21.10
N ASP A 424 23.53 4.35 20.82
CA ASP A 424 22.93 4.16 19.51
C ASP A 424 21.83 5.20 19.21
N VAL A 425 21.06 5.56 20.25
CA VAL A 425 20.05 6.63 20.17
C VAL A 425 20.70 7.99 19.93
N GLU A 426 21.79 8.31 20.65
CA GLU A 426 22.55 9.55 20.43
C GLU A 426 23.22 9.57 19.05
N ALA A 427 23.68 8.42 18.56
CA ALA A 427 24.30 8.30 17.24
C ALA A 427 23.37 8.70 16.10
N ILE A 428 22.04 8.59 16.26
CA ILE A 428 21.06 9.11 15.28
C ILE A 428 21.25 10.62 15.09
N ALA A 429 21.41 11.37 16.19
CA ALA A 429 21.68 12.81 16.12
C ALA A 429 23.06 13.08 15.52
N THR A 430 24.08 12.35 15.96
CA THR A 430 25.45 12.46 15.42
C THR A 430 25.48 12.29 13.90
N LEU A 431 24.88 11.20 13.39
CA LEU A 431 24.75 10.92 11.96
C LEU A 431 24.01 12.06 11.24
N THR A 432 22.91 12.55 11.80
CA THR A 432 22.15 13.67 11.22
C THR A 432 23.01 14.93 11.07
N PHE A 433 23.82 15.27 12.08
CA PHE A 433 24.74 16.40 12.01
C PHE A 433 25.93 16.17 11.07
N GLN A 434 26.42 14.92 10.94
CA GLN A 434 27.42 14.57 9.95
C GLN A 434 26.89 14.82 8.52
N LEU A 435 25.65 14.43 8.22
CA LEU A 435 25.04 14.72 6.92
C LEU A 435 24.90 16.23 6.66
N LEU A 436 24.56 17.03 7.68
CA LEU A 436 24.56 18.49 7.56
C LEU A 436 25.97 19.06 7.30
N LYS A 437 27.02 18.45 7.88
CA LYS A 437 28.41 18.84 7.64
C LYS A 437 28.83 18.58 6.20
N ILE A 438 28.37 17.48 5.58
CA ILE A 438 28.60 17.20 4.15
C ILE A 438 28.06 18.37 3.32
N TYR A 439 26.80 18.76 3.54
CA TYR A 439 26.22 19.94 2.87
C TYR A 439 27.06 21.21 3.14
N GLY A 440 27.49 21.40 4.39
CA GLY A 440 28.34 22.52 4.81
C GLY A 440 29.70 22.57 4.09
N ASN A 441 30.24 21.44 3.66
CA ASN A 441 31.54 21.34 2.98
C ASN A 441 31.43 21.51 1.45
N LEU A 442 30.23 21.46 0.88
CA LEU A 442 30.04 21.65 -0.56
C LEU A 442 30.49 23.05 -1.01
N ALA A 443 31.01 23.13 -2.25
CA ALA A 443 31.34 24.38 -2.91
C ALA A 443 30.15 25.33 -2.92
N LYS A 444 30.39 26.64 -2.73
CA LYS A 444 29.32 27.66 -2.61
C LYS A 444 28.32 27.62 -3.78
N GLN A 445 28.80 27.35 -5.00
CA GLN A 445 27.98 27.25 -6.21
C GLN A 445 26.98 26.08 -6.20
N LEU A 446 27.25 25.01 -5.44
CA LEU A 446 26.37 23.84 -5.33
C LEU A 446 25.30 24.04 -4.22
N LYS A 447 25.46 25.05 -3.37
CA LYS A 447 24.56 25.34 -2.24
C LYS A 447 23.36 26.19 -2.68
N LEU A 448 22.46 25.58 -3.44
CA LEU A 448 21.29 26.28 -4.01
C LEU A 448 20.30 26.80 -2.94
N ARG A 449 20.06 26.02 -1.88
CA ARG A 449 19.07 26.33 -0.83
C ARG A 449 19.48 25.74 0.51
N LYS A 450 19.07 26.35 1.62
CA LYS A 450 19.30 25.79 2.95
C LYS A 450 18.81 24.32 3.02
N PRO A 451 19.60 23.42 3.62
CA PRO A 451 19.20 22.04 3.78
C PRO A 451 18.08 21.97 4.81
N GLN A 452 17.19 21.00 4.67
CA GLN A 452 16.17 20.63 5.64
C GLN A 452 16.26 19.12 5.81
N ILE A 453 16.43 18.67 7.05
CA ILE A 453 16.41 17.24 7.38
C ILE A 453 15.20 16.98 8.30
N THR A 454 14.35 16.05 7.90
CA THR A 454 13.30 15.52 8.77
C THR A 454 13.74 14.17 9.31
N VAL A 455 13.97 14.07 10.62
CA VAL A 455 14.20 12.80 11.30
C VAL A 455 12.85 12.28 11.76
N SER A 456 12.55 11.00 11.48
CA SER A 456 11.30 10.37 11.87
C SER A 456 11.60 9.04 12.54
N THR A 457 11.09 8.83 13.75
CA THR A 457 11.27 7.58 14.51
C THR A 457 9.95 6.83 14.70
N ALA A 458 10.01 5.52 14.47
CA ALA A 458 8.96 4.58 14.89
C ALA A 458 9.45 3.76 16.09
N MET A 459 8.52 3.28 16.92
CA MET A 459 8.86 2.31 17.95
C MET A 459 8.96 0.92 17.33
N PHE A 460 9.98 0.17 17.72
CA PHE A 460 10.13 -1.20 17.27
C PHE A 460 8.99 -2.07 17.83
N ILE A 461 8.36 -2.82 16.92
CA ILE A 461 7.26 -3.74 17.22
C ILE A 461 7.71 -5.12 16.77
N PRO A 462 7.85 -6.09 17.70
CA PRO A 462 8.07 -7.48 17.34
C PRO A 462 6.90 -8.00 16.50
N LYS A 463 7.19 -8.52 15.30
CA LYS A 463 6.15 -9.02 14.36
C LYS A 463 6.29 -10.52 14.12
N PRO A 464 5.18 -11.25 13.90
CA PRO A 464 5.18 -12.64 13.45
C PRO A 464 6.09 -12.89 12.25
N PHE A 465 6.69 -14.07 12.17
CA PHE A 465 7.56 -14.49 11.06
C PHE A 465 8.76 -13.56 10.82
N THR A 466 9.29 -12.98 11.90
CA THR A 466 10.56 -12.26 11.88
C THR A 466 11.54 -12.93 12.84
N PRO A 467 12.87 -12.80 12.61
CA PRO A 467 13.86 -13.21 13.61
C PRO A 467 13.62 -12.56 14.98
N PHE A 468 13.00 -11.37 15.03
CA PHE A 468 12.68 -10.71 16.28
C PHE A 468 11.30 -11.04 16.86
N GLN A 469 10.59 -12.05 16.38
CA GLN A 469 9.25 -12.39 16.89
C GLN A 469 9.22 -12.79 18.38
N TRP A 470 10.37 -13.22 18.93
CA TRP A 470 10.51 -13.64 20.33
C TRP A 470 10.95 -12.53 21.30
N VAL A 471 11.40 -11.39 20.79
CA VAL A 471 11.95 -10.34 21.66
C VAL A 471 10.82 -9.58 22.34
N LYS A 472 11.08 -9.11 23.57
CA LYS A 472 10.16 -8.17 24.22
C LYS A 472 10.14 -6.84 23.47
N GLN A 473 8.99 -6.19 23.48
CA GLN A 473 8.92 -4.77 23.16
C GLN A 473 9.53 -3.97 24.32
N GLU A 474 10.20 -2.86 24.00
CA GLU A 474 10.73 -1.94 25.03
C GLU A 474 9.61 -1.40 25.94
N SER A 475 9.93 -1.10 27.20
CA SER A 475 8.92 -0.57 28.11
C SER A 475 8.53 0.87 27.75
N PRO A 476 7.28 1.29 28.03
CA PRO A 476 6.81 2.65 27.71
C PRO A 476 7.67 3.75 28.34
N GLU A 477 8.26 3.49 29.51
CA GLU A 477 9.16 4.41 30.21
C GLU A 477 10.46 4.63 29.43
N LEU A 478 11.09 3.54 28.97
CA LEU A 478 12.33 3.61 28.19
C LEU A 478 12.10 4.20 26.80
N MET A 479 10.98 3.86 26.16
CA MET A 479 10.57 4.50 24.89
C MET A 479 10.48 6.02 25.04
N ARG A 480 9.87 6.52 26.12
CA ARG A 480 9.79 7.95 26.44
C ARG A 480 11.17 8.57 26.71
N GLN A 481 12.04 7.84 27.41
CA GLN A 481 13.42 8.25 27.66
C GLN A 481 14.20 8.41 26.36
N HIS A 482 14.17 7.41 25.47
CA HIS A 482 14.84 7.44 24.17
C HIS A 482 14.31 8.57 23.27
N GLN A 483 12.98 8.76 23.19
CA GLN A 483 12.40 9.90 22.45
C GLN A 483 12.87 11.24 22.99
N SER A 484 12.86 11.40 24.32
CA SER A 484 13.27 12.64 24.98
C SER A 484 14.76 12.92 24.80
N LEU A 485 15.58 11.87 24.92
CA LEU A 485 17.02 11.93 24.68
C LEU A 485 17.29 12.42 23.27
N LEU A 486 16.75 11.75 22.24
CA LEU A 486 16.97 12.11 20.84
C LEU A 486 16.45 13.52 20.53
N ALA A 487 15.25 13.88 20.99
CA ALA A 487 14.69 15.22 20.83
C ALA A 487 15.61 16.30 21.43
N SER A 488 16.24 16.02 22.58
CA SER A 488 17.16 16.95 23.22
C SER A 488 18.45 17.17 22.43
N ARG A 489 18.89 16.16 21.64
CA ARG A 489 20.11 16.19 20.82
C ARG A 489 19.89 16.83 19.44
N LEU A 490 18.68 16.73 18.86
CA LEU A 490 18.35 17.25 17.52
C LEU A 490 18.04 18.76 17.45
N ARG A 491 18.67 19.60 18.29
CA ARG A 491 18.38 21.04 18.36
C ARG A 491 18.99 21.82 17.18
N SER A 492 18.21 22.02 16.13
CA SER A 492 18.60 22.85 14.98
C SER A 492 17.38 23.42 14.25
N LYS A 493 17.50 24.63 13.69
CA LYS A 493 16.43 25.27 12.89
C LYS A 493 16.18 24.60 11.54
N VAL A 494 17.11 23.74 11.09
CA VAL A 494 17.01 23.01 9.82
C VAL A 494 16.65 21.54 10.01
N ILE A 495 16.44 21.10 11.26
CA ILE A 495 16.02 19.74 11.60
C ILE A 495 14.59 19.77 12.11
N SER A 496 13.74 18.91 11.57
CA SER A 496 12.42 18.60 12.12
C SER A 496 12.45 17.17 12.66
N TYR A 497 12.01 16.96 13.90
CA TYR A 497 11.88 15.62 14.47
C TYR A 497 10.41 15.25 14.58
N GLN A 498 10.03 14.11 13.99
CA GLN A 498 8.71 13.50 14.04
C GLN A 498 8.84 12.13 14.70
N TRP A 499 7.84 11.71 15.48
CA TRP A 499 7.87 10.40 16.12
C TRP A 499 6.48 9.80 16.24
N HIS A 500 6.42 8.48 16.30
CA HIS A 500 5.19 7.73 16.51
C HIS A 500 4.70 7.84 17.95
N ASP A 501 3.38 7.71 18.12
CA ASP A 501 2.76 7.66 19.42
C ASP A 501 3.04 6.30 20.10
N ILE A 502 3.44 6.35 21.38
CA ILE A 502 3.84 5.17 22.14
C ILE A 502 2.64 4.28 22.44
N ALA A 503 1.50 4.87 22.79
CA ALA A 503 0.31 4.13 23.19
C ALA A 503 -0.23 3.24 22.05
N SER A 504 -0.36 3.81 20.85
CA SER A 504 -0.72 3.07 19.64
C SER A 504 0.30 1.98 19.28
N SER A 505 1.60 2.26 19.44
CA SER A 505 2.67 1.28 19.17
C SER A 505 2.62 0.05 20.11
N ILE A 506 2.16 0.24 21.36
CA ILE A 506 1.96 -0.85 22.33
C ILE A 506 0.79 -1.73 21.88
N ILE A 507 -0.34 -1.12 21.52
CA ILE A 507 -1.53 -1.85 21.08
C ILE A 507 -1.27 -2.57 19.75
N GLU A 508 -0.52 -1.97 18.84
CA GLU A 508 -0.09 -2.63 17.61
C GLU A 508 0.76 -3.89 17.91
N ALA A 509 1.64 -3.84 18.92
CA ALA A 509 2.40 -5.03 19.33
C ALA A 509 1.54 -6.11 19.99
N VAL A 510 0.55 -5.71 20.79
CA VAL A 510 -0.45 -6.62 21.38
C VAL A 510 -1.21 -7.35 20.29
N LEU A 511 -1.74 -6.62 19.31
CA LEU A 511 -2.52 -7.17 18.21
C LEU A 511 -1.67 -8.02 17.26
N ALA A 512 -0.46 -7.56 16.90
CA ALA A 512 0.42 -8.28 16.00
C ALA A 512 0.80 -9.66 16.55
N ARG A 513 0.99 -9.76 17.87
CA ARG A 513 1.39 -11.00 18.55
C ARG A 513 0.24 -11.71 19.29
N GLY A 514 -0.98 -11.27 19.07
CA GLY A 514 -2.16 -11.73 19.79
C GLY A 514 -2.57 -13.16 19.48
N ASP A 515 -3.32 -13.76 20.41
CA ASP A 515 -4.01 -15.05 20.22
C ASP A 515 -5.54 -14.86 20.16
N ARG A 516 -6.29 -15.96 20.00
CA ARG A 516 -7.76 -15.97 19.83
C ARG A 516 -8.50 -15.18 20.90
N ARG A 517 -8.00 -15.12 22.14
CA ARG A 517 -8.66 -14.39 23.25
C ARG A 517 -8.74 -12.89 23.01
N LEU A 518 -7.88 -12.32 22.16
CA LEU A 518 -7.98 -10.91 21.80
C LEU A 518 -9.24 -10.56 21.00
N GLY A 519 -9.91 -11.51 20.35
CA GLY A 519 -11.19 -11.25 19.71
C GLY A 519 -12.21 -10.65 20.69
N ALA A 520 -12.27 -11.19 21.91
CA ALA A 520 -13.14 -10.68 22.97
C ALA A 520 -12.73 -9.28 23.49
N VAL A 521 -11.45 -8.92 23.38
CA VAL A 521 -10.94 -7.58 23.74
C VAL A 521 -11.29 -6.57 22.65
N ILE A 522 -10.99 -6.89 21.38
CA ILE A 522 -11.28 -6.03 20.22
C ILE A 522 -12.76 -5.69 20.15
N LEU A 523 -13.63 -6.69 20.36
CA LEU A 523 -15.08 -6.48 20.40
C LEU A 523 -15.49 -5.48 21.50
N ARG A 524 -14.92 -5.60 22.70
CA ARG A 524 -15.20 -4.69 23.84
C ARG A 524 -14.69 -3.28 23.59
N VAL A 525 -13.50 -3.14 23.01
CA VAL A 525 -12.92 -1.83 22.66
C VAL A 525 -13.80 -1.11 21.63
N TRP A 526 -14.26 -1.82 20.62
CA TRP A 526 -15.22 -1.28 19.65
C TRP A 526 -16.56 -0.91 20.30
N GLN A 527 -17.12 -1.77 21.15
CA GLN A 527 -18.36 -1.50 21.91
C GLN A 527 -18.24 -0.27 22.83
N ALA A 528 -17.05 -0.01 23.38
CA ALA A 528 -16.74 1.18 24.17
C ALA A 528 -16.61 2.47 23.32
N GLY A 529 -16.75 2.37 22.00
CA GLY A 529 -16.84 3.49 21.08
C GLY A 529 -15.58 3.74 20.23
N SER A 530 -14.57 2.86 20.27
CA SER A 530 -13.41 2.97 19.38
C SER A 530 -13.77 2.56 17.96
N TYR A 531 -13.25 3.30 16.99
CA TYR A 531 -13.39 3.02 15.56
C TYR A 531 -12.23 3.67 14.82
N ARG A 532 -11.70 3.03 13.75
CA ARG A 532 -10.60 3.59 12.96
C ARG A 532 -9.41 4.06 13.81
N GLU A 533 -8.84 3.14 14.59
CA GLU A 533 -7.83 3.44 15.61
C GLU A 533 -6.45 3.87 15.06
N SER A 534 -6.23 3.82 13.74
CA SER A 534 -5.09 4.50 13.11
C SER A 534 -5.19 6.02 13.14
N TRP A 535 -6.37 6.56 13.44
CA TRP A 535 -6.64 7.99 13.53
C TRP A 535 -6.80 8.40 14.99
N ARG A 536 -6.27 9.58 15.34
CA ARG A 536 -6.28 10.06 16.74
C ARG A 536 -7.67 10.14 17.35
N GLU A 537 -8.69 10.43 16.55
CA GLU A 537 -10.09 10.52 17.01
C GLU A 537 -10.66 9.16 17.45
N GLY A 538 -10.11 8.07 16.90
CA GLY A 538 -10.59 6.71 17.06
C GLY A 538 -9.96 5.93 18.20
N PHE A 539 -8.74 6.32 18.60
CA PHE A 539 -7.88 5.57 19.51
C PHE A 539 -7.94 6.09 20.96
N ASP A 540 -8.08 5.17 21.91
CA ASP A 540 -8.03 5.45 23.34
C ASP A 540 -7.42 4.26 24.10
N LEU A 541 -6.25 4.47 24.70
CA LEU A 541 -5.54 3.43 25.46
C LEU A 541 -6.32 2.97 26.70
N ALA A 542 -7.11 3.84 27.34
CA ALA A 542 -7.85 3.47 28.54
C ALA A 542 -8.89 2.39 28.22
N ARG A 543 -9.56 2.49 27.07
CA ARG A 543 -10.51 1.47 26.60
C ARG A 543 -9.85 0.12 26.39
N TRP A 544 -8.62 0.10 25.87
CA TRP A 544 -7.84 -1.14 25.75
C TRP A 544 -7.50 -1.74 27.11
N GLN A 545 -7.03 -0.92 28.06
CA GLN A 545 -6.69 -1.39 29.41
C GLN A 545 -7.91 -1.96 30.14
N GLU A 546 -9.06 -1.28 30.06
CA GLU A 546 -10.33 -1.74 30.62
C GLU A 546 -10.81 -3.03 29.96
N ALA A 547 -10.79 -3.11 28.63
CA ALA A 547 -11.20 -4.30 27.89
C ALA A 547 -10.30 -5.50 28.17
N MET A 548 -8.99 -5.29 28.26
CA MET A 548 -8.01 -6.32 28.62
C MET A 548 -8.28 -6.85 30.03
N SER A 549 -8.45 -5.96 31.01
CA SER A 549 -8.78 -6.33 32.39
C SER A 549 -10.11 -7.10 32.47
N ALA A 550 -11.14 -6.66 31.75
CA ALA A 550 -12.43 -7.34 31.68
C ALA A 550 -12.35 -8.73 31.02
N CYS A 551 -11.30 -9.00 30.23
CA CYS A 551 -11.00 -10.31 29.66
C CYS A 551 -10.00 -11.12 30.50
N SER A 552 -9.56 -10.62 31.66
CA SER A 552 -8.48 -11.21 32.46
C SER A 552 -7.18 -11.39 31.67
N LEU A 553 -6.88 -10.42 30.79
CA LEU A 553 -5.66 -10.35 29.99
C LEU A 553 -4.84 -9.11 30.39
N SER A 554 -3.55 -9.13 30.12
CA SER A 554 -2.63 -8.01 30.36
C SER A 554 -1.83 -7.67 29.10
N ILE A 555 -1.46 -6.40 28.95
CA ILE A 555 -0.67 -5.92 27.81
C ILE A 555 0.70 -6.58 27.82
N GLU A 556 1.30 -6.69 29.02
CA GLU A 556 2.63 -7.22 29.28
C GLU A 556 2.79 -8.66 28.78
N ARG A 557 1.70 -9.44 28.80
CA ARG A 557 1.69 -10.81 28.27
C ARG A 557 2.03 -10.83 26.78
N TYR A 558 1.42 -9.93 26.01
CA TYR A 558 1.60 -9.88 24.55
C TYR A 558 2.80 -9.02 24.15
N THR A 559 3.24 -8.11 25.02
CA THR A 559 4.43 -7.28 24.76
C THR A 559 5.74 -7.91 25.23
N GLY A 560 5.69 -8.93 26.09
CA GLY A 560 6.82 -9.61 26.69
C GLY A 560 7.71 -10.41 25.73
N ALA A 561 8.79 -10.96 26.29
CA ALA A 561 9.66 -11.90 25.59
C ALA A 561 8.99 -13.28 25.53
N ARG A 562 9.33 -14.06 24.50
CA ARG A 562 8.84 -15.41 24.28
C ARG A 562 10.00 -16.39 24.19
N ASP A 563 9.75 -17.63 24.59
CA ASP A 563 10.74 -18.69 24.49
C ASP A 563 10.77 -19.30 23.09
N LYS A 564 11.93 -19.87 22.70
CA LYS A 564 12.10 -20.53 21.39
C LYS A 564 11.01 -21.58 21.13
N GLU A 565 10.77 -22.40 22.15
CA GLU A 565 9.87 -23.56 22.10
C GLU A 565 8.42 -23.22 22.46
N GLU A 566 8.11 -21.95 22.73
CA GLU A 566 6.73 -21.51 22.90
C GLU A 566 5.95 -21.73 21.61
N VAL A 567 4.73 -22.25 21.75
CA VAL A 567 3.77 -22.37 20.65
C VAL A 567 3.22 -20.97 20.35
N LEU A 568 3.51 -20.47 19.16
CA LEU A 568 3.10 -19.13 18.74
C LEU A 568 1.71 -19.20 18.10
N PRO A 569 0.87 -18.15 18.22
CA PRO A 569 -0.47 -18.10 17.62
C PRO A 569 -0.50 -18.36 16.11
N TRP A 570 0.61 -18.12 15.41
CA TRP A 570 0.76 -18.32 13.98
C TRP A 570 1.54 -19.59 13.60
N ASP A 571 1.90 -20.48 14.53
CA ASP A 571 2.70 -21.69 14.23
C ASP A 571 1.95 -22.70 13.33
N HIS A 572 0.62 -22.65 13.31
CA HIS A 572 -0.23 -23.43 12.41
C HIS A 572 -0.26 -22.86 10.98
N LEU A 573 0.34 -21.70 10.74
CA LEU A 573 0.43 -21.06 9.43
C LEU A 573 1.84 -21.23 8.86
N ASP A 574 1.93 -21.56 7.58
CA ASP A 574 3.20 -21.74 6.88
C ASP A 574 3.41 -20.64 5.82
N MET A 575 4.31 -19.71 6.14
CA MET A 575 4.73 -18.63 5.23
C MET A 575 5.91 -19.04 4.34
N GLY A 576 6.35 -20.29 4.38
CA GLY A 576 7.51 -20.83 3.67
C GLY A 576 8.85 -20.29 4.17
N VAL A 577 8.90 -19.86 5.43
CA VAL A 577 10.15 -19.53 6.13
C VAL A 577 10.21 -20.33 7.42
N ASP A 578 11.31 -21.06 7.62
CA ASP A 578 11.46 -22.00 8.73
C ASP A 578 11.69 -21.29 10.07
N LYS A 579 11.04 -21.78 11.13
CA LYS A 579 11.16 -21.25 12.50
C LYS A 579 12.61 -21.34 13.00
N ASP A 580 13.33 -22.41 12.67
CA ASP A 580 14.74 -22.59 13.01
C ASP A 580 15.66 -21.60 12.28
N PHE A 581 15.37 -21.27 11.02
CA PHE A 581 16.09 -20.21 10.30
C PHE A 581 15.90 -18.85 10.99
N LEU A 582 14.66 -18.51 11.35
CA LEU A 582 14.36 -17.26 12.07
C LEU A 582 15.10 -17.19 13.41
N TRP A 583 15.16 -18.31 14.14
CA TRP A 583 15.90 -18.39 15.40
C TRP A 583 17.42 -18.25 15.20
N ALA A 584 17.99 -18.90 14.18
CA ALA A 584 19.41 -18.77 13.86
C ALA A 584 19.78 -17.32 13.51
N GLU A 585 18.90 -16.60 12.78
CA GLU A 585 19.07 -15.17 12.51
C GLU A 585 18.96 -14.32 13.77
N TYR A 586 18.09 -14.66 14.71
CA TYR A 586 18.02 -14.00 16.02
C TYR A 586 19.35 -14.15 16.78
N GLU A 587 19.91 -15.36 16.83
CA GLU A 587 21.18 -15.61 17.51
C GLU A 587 22.35 -14.85 16.86
N LYS A 588 22.40 -14.78 15.52
CA LYS A 588 23.37 -13.95 14.80
C LYS A 588 23.21 -12.47 15.15
N ALA A 589 21.97 -11.99 15.31
CA ALA A 589 21.71 -10.61 15.72
C ALA A 589 22.36 -10.30 17.07
N LEU A 590 22.24 -11.21 18.05
CA LEU A 590 22.85 -11.04 19.37
C LEU A 590 24.39 -10.98 19.31
N ARG A 591 25.00 -11.59 18.30
CA ARG A 591 26.45 -11.53 18.05
C ARG A 591 26.88 -10.39 17.12
N GLY A 592 25.95 -9.62 16.56
CA GLY A 592 26.23 -8.59 15.56
C GLY A 592 26.70 -9.15 14.21
N GLU A 593 26.47 -10.43 13.94
CA GLU A 593 26.83 -11.08 12.68
C GLU A 593 25.82 -10.70 11.60
N THR A 594 26.29 -10.27 10.43
CA THR A 594 25.44 -9.96 9.28
C THR A 594 25.14 -11.22 8.46
N THR A 595 24.14 -11.14 7.60
CA THR A 595 23.78 -12.20 6.66
C THR A 595 23.59 -11.62 5.27
N GLU A 596 24.26 -12.23 4.30
CA GLU A 596 24.33 -11.79 2.91
C GLU A 596 22.96 -11.85 2.22
N GLU A 597 22.78 -11.06 1.17
CA GLU A 597 21.54 -11.07 0.40
C GLU A 597 21.40 -12.32 -0.48
N CYS A 598 20.15 -12.65 -0.83
CA CYS A 598 19.81 -13.92 -1.46
C CYS A 598 20.48 -14.16 -2.83
N ARG A 599 20.86 -13.10 -3.56
CA ARG A 599 21.56 -13.21 -4.86
C ARG A 599 23.04 -13.53 -4.72
N GLN A 600 23.64 -13.18 -3.58
CA GLN A 600 25.04 -13.49 -3.27
C GLN A 600 25.14 -14.90 -2.73
N LYS A 601 24.25 -15.25 -1.80
CA LYS A 601 24.27 -16.53 -1.12
C LYS A 601 22.88 -16.94 -0.67
N CYS A 602 22.47 -18.17 -1.00
CA CYS A 602 21.27 -18.76 -0.44
C CYS A 602 21.46 -19.01 1.06
N ASN A 603 20.52 -18.53 1.87
CA ASN A 603 20.56 -18.66 3.33
C ASN A 603 19.71 -19.82 3.86
N LEU A 604 19.18 -20.69 2.99
CA LEU A 604 18.39 -21.89 3.32
C LEU A 604 17.25 -21.57 4.30
N CYS A 605 16.43 -20.59 3.92
CA CYS A 605 15.33 -20.13 4.78
C CYS A 605 14.04 -20.97 4.66
N GLY A 606 13.97 -21.93 3.73
CA GLY A 606 12.80 -22.76 3.47
C GLY A 606 11.99 -22.34 2.22
N ALA A 607 12.20 -21.12 1.72
CA ALA A 607 11.46 -20.57 0.56
C ALA A 607 11.75 -21.30 -0.77
N GLU A 608 12.83 -22.08 -0.84
CA GLU A 608 13.14 -22.96 -1.97
C GLU A 608 12.07 -24.03 -2.22
N SER A 609 11.25 -24.34 -1.21
CA SER A 609 10.10 -25.26 -1.31
C SER A 609 9.01 -24.80 -2.28
N TYR A 610 9.04 -23.54 -2.75
CA TYR A 610 8.14 -23.04 -3.78
C TYR A 610 8.67 -23.23 -5.20
N HIS A 611 9.92 -23.64 -5.38
CA HIS A 611 10.52 -23.94 -6.69
C HIS A 611 10.44 -22.81 -7.75
N CYS A 612 10.35 -21.54 -7.32
CA CYS A 612 10.22 -20.39 -8.22
C CYS A 612 11.14 -19.22 -7.84
N GLY A 613 11.19 -18.21 -8.71
CA GLY A 613 11.90 -16.96 -8.46
C GLY A 613 13.39 -17.14 -8.20
N ILE A 614 13.95 -16.34 -7.29
CA ILE A 614 15.38 -16.32 -6.97
C ILE A 614 15.89 -17.65 -6.39
N CYS A 615 15.00 -18.46 -5.83
CA CYS A 615 15.35 -19.72 -5.17
C CYS A 615 15.45 -20.91 -6.14
N PHE A 616 15.26 -20.71 -7.44
CA PHE A 616 15.30 -21.78 -8.45
C PHE A 616 16.55 -21.67 -9.34
N ALA A 617 17.22 -22.80 -9.61
CA ALA A 617 18.51 -22.85 -10.31
C ALA A 617 18.47 -22.37 -11.78
N GLY A 618 17.29 -22.31 -12.40
CA GLY A 618 17.07 -21.72 -13.73
C GLY A 618 16.84 -20.20 -13.74
N SER A 619 16.90 -19.54 -12.58
CA SER A 619 16.66 -18.10 -12.45
C SER A 619 17.68 -17.27 -13.23
N THR A 620 17.19 -16.36 -14.07
CA THR A 620 18.00 -15.38 -14.81
C THR A 620 18.31 -14.11 -14.02
N MET A 621 17.95 -14.07 -12.72
CA MET A 621 18.19 -12.88 -11.90
C MET A 621 19.69 -12.62 -11.77
N ARG A 622 20.08 -11.41 -12.19
CA ARG A 622 21.48 -10.96 -12.22
C ARG A 622 22.04 -10.79 -10.81
N ALA A 623 23.37 -10.86 -10.72
CA ALA A 623 24.12 -10.51 -9.52
C ALA A 623 23.71 -9.12 -8.98
N PRO A 624 23.82 -8.85 -7.67
CA PRO A 624 23.50 -7.55 -7.09
C PRO A 624 24.16 -6.40 -7.83
N LYS A 625 23.49 -5.23 -7.85
CA LYS A 625 24.20 -3.97 -8.07
C LYS A 625 25.30 -3.83 -7.01
N ARG A 626 26.54 -3.57 -7.45
CA ARG A 626 27.66 -3.24 -6.57
C ARG A 626 27.31 -2.00 -5.75
N SER A 627 27.74 -1.96 -4.49
CA SER A 627 27.49 -0.80 -3.61
C SER A 627 28.09 0.48 -4.21
N ILE A 628 27.60 1.64 -3.78
CA ILE A 628 28.14 2.95 -4.19
C ILE A 628 29.65 3.02 -3.92
N THR A 629 30.09 2.43 -2.81
CA THR A 629 31.49 2.36 -2.40
C THR A 629 32.34 1.47 -3.31
N ASP A 630 31.81 0.34 -3.77
CA ASP A 630 32.48 -0.55 -4.72
C ASP A 630 32.58 0.05 -6.13
N GLN A 631 31.60 0.89 -6.52
CA GLN A 631 31.65 1.63 -7.79
C GLN A 631 32.72 2.73 -7.78
N TYR A 632 33.07 3.25 -6.60
CA TYR A 632 34.06 4.32 -6.44
C TYR A 632 35.52 3.82 -6.35
N ASN A 633 35.73 2.55 -5.98
CA ASN A 633 37.05 1.96 -5.76
C ASN A 633 37.66 1.29 -7.02
N ASP A 634 36.89 1.13 -8.09
CA ASP A 634 37.39 0.62 -9.37
C ASP A 634 37.90 1.82 -10.20
N GLU A 635 39.20 2.10 -10.16
CA GLU A 635 39.88 3.09 -11.04
C GLU A 635 39.95 2.59 -12.52
N GLY A 636 38.86 2.00 -13.02
CA GLY A 636 38.81 1.20 -14.24
C GLY A 636 37.88 1.70 -15.34
N ASP A 637 37.02 2.69 -15.10
CA ASP A 637 36.24 3.33 -16.17
C ASP A 637 36.46 4.84 -16.18
N LYS A 638 37.53 5.25 -16.89
CA LYS A 638 37.82 6.64 -17.23
C LYS A 638 36.95 7.12 -18.40
N SER A 639 35.65 6.84 -18.37
CA SER A 639 34.66 7.46 -19.28
C SER A 639 33.71 8.38 -18.52
N ALA A 640 34.23 9.16 -17.56
CA ALA A 640 33.47 10.20 -16.88
C ALA A 640 34.31 11.45 -16.62
N THR A 641 34.85 12.02 -17.69
CA THR A 641 35.29 13.43 -17.71
C THR A 641 34.61 14.17 -18.83
N GLU A 642 33.29 14.13 -18.85
CA GLU A 642 32.52 15.22 -19.43
C GLU A 642 31.53 15.66 -18.35
N SER A 643 31.77 16.88 -17.84
CA SER A 643 30.70 17.61 -17.18
C SER A 643 29.54 17.64 -18.18
N PRO A 644 28.27 17.42 -17.80
CA PRO A 644 27.18 17.66 -18.73
C PRO A 644 27.36 19.08 -19.25
N GLU A 645 27.62 19.19 -20.57
CA GLU A 645 27.65 20.48 -21.22
C GLU A 645 26.35 21.20 -20.83
N PRO A 646 26.41 22.49 -20.47
CA PRO A 646 25.19 23.25 -20.28
C PRO A 646 24.39 23.09 -21.57
N LEU A 647 23.25 22.41 -21.47
CA LEU A 647 22.31 22.23 -22.57
C LEU A 647 22.19 23.59 -23.27
N GLU A 648 22.67 23.67 -24.50
CA GLU A 648 22.43 24.83 -25.34
C GLU A 648 20.94 25.11 -25.25
N GLU A 649 20.59 26.33 -24.81
CA GLU A 649 19.26 26.87 -24.97
C GLU A 649 18.97 26.84 -26.47
N LYS A 650 18.38 25.74 -26.94
CA LYS A 650 17.75 25.71 -28.25
C LYS A 650 16.75 26.85 -28.22
N SER A 651 17.02 27.86 -29.05
CA SER A 651 16.08 28.93 -29.32
C SER A 651 14.73 28.29 -29.54
N ALA A 652 13.73 28.72 -28.76
CA ALA A 652 12.38 28.22 -28.85
C ALA A 652 11.90 28.43 -30.29
N SER A 653 11.95 27.38 -31.11
CA SER A 653 11.10 27.35 -32.30
C SER A 653 9.68 27.48 -31.76
N GLU A 654 8.98 28.56 -32.13
CA GLU A 654 7.59 28.77 -31.72
C GLU A 654 6.79 27.50 -32.03
N VAL A 655 6.50 26.73 -30.99
CA VAL A 655 5.65 25.56 -31.13
C VAL A 655 4.26 26.11 -31.43
N PRO A 656 3.63 25.73 -32.55
CA PRO A 656 2.35 26.31 -32.92
C PRO A 656 1.29 26.01 -31.85
N GLU A 657 0.67 27.06 -31.33
CA GLU A 657 -0.41 26.95 -30.33
C GLU A 657 -1.78 27.03 -31.01
N PHE A 658 -2.64 26.05 -30.75
CA PHE A 658 -4.01 26.02 -31.22
C PHE A 658 -4.95 26.15 -30.02
N ARG A 659 -5.71 27.25 -29.97
CA ARG A 659 -6.70 27.47 -28.90
C ARG A 659 -8.05 26.93 -29.32
N ILE A 660 -8.62 26.10 -28.46
CA ILE A 660 -9.89 25.42 -28.72
C ILE A 660 -10.83 25.73 -27.57
N ARG A 661 -12.07 26.03 -27.93
CA ARG A 661 -13.16 26.19 -26.98
C ARG A 661 -14.10 25.00 -27.11
N LEU A 662 -14.44 24.41 -25.99
CA LEU A 662 -15.32 23.24 -25.91
C LEU A 662 -16.49 23.57 -24.99
N GLU A 663 -17.69 23.19 -25.42
CA GLU A 663 -18.83 23.07 -24.51
C GLU A 663 -18.75 21.70 -23.83
N TYR A 664 -18.95 21.67 -22.51
CA TYR A 664 -19.06 20.44 -21.76
C TYR A 664 -20.21 20.51 -20.76
N SER A 665 -20.77 19.35 -20.44
CA SER A 665 -21.75 19.17 -19.37
C SER A 665 -21.12 18.41 -18.21
N ARG A 666 -21.67 18.62 -17.01
CA ARG A 666 -21.20 18.00 -15.77
C ARG A 666 -22.39 17.72 -14.86
N GLN A 667 -22.76 16.44 -14.76
CA GLN A 667 -23.95 15.96 -14.06
C GLN A 667 -23.63 14.75 -13.17
N GLY A 668 -24.49 14.43 -12.21
CA GLY A 668 -24.29 13.26 -11.35
C GLY A 668 -23.05 13.36 -10.46
N ALA A 669 -22.26 12.29 -10.36
CA ALA A 669 -21.07 12.24 -9.51
C ALA A 669 -20.04 13.35 -9.82
N PRO A 670 -19.69 13.61 -11.10
CA PRO A 670 -18.85 14.76 -11.46
C PRO A 670 -19.31 16.08 -10.86
N ALA A 671 -20.61 16.36 -10.70
CA ALA A 671 -21.10 17.62 -10.13
C ALA A 671 -20.62 17.90 -8.69
N TRP A 672 -20.08 16.89 -7.99
CA TRP A 672 -19.59 17.00 -6.61
C TRP A 672 -18.06 17.16 -6.48
N LEU A 673 -17.34 17.25 -7.60
CA LEU A 673 -15.91 17.55 -7.61
C LEU A 673 -15.59 19.01 -7.24
N GLY A 674 -14.50 19.19 -6.48
CA GLY A 674 -13.89 20.51 -6.34
C GLY A 674 -13.25 20.99 -7.65
N HIS A 675 -12.87 22.26 -7.73
CA HIS A 675 -12.24 22.81 -8.94
C HIS A 675 -10.94 22.08 -9.31
N LEU A 676 -10.10 21.75 -8.32
CA LEU A 676 -8.83 21.04 -8.54
C LEU A 676 -9.03 19.61 -9.03
N ASP A 677 -10.02 18.89 -8.49
CA ASP A 677 -10.37 17.53 -8.92
C ASP A 677 -10.96 17.55 -10.34
N MET A 678 -11.73 18.59 -10.68
CA MET A 678 -12.24 18.78 -12.03
C MET A 678 -11.12 19.05 -13.04
N MET A 679 -10.15 19.92 -12.69
CA MET A 679 -8.96 20.16 -13.53
C MET A 679 -8.19 18.86 -13.79
N ARG A 680 -7.94 18.07 -12.74
CA ARG A 680 -7.24 16.78 -12.82
C ARG A 680 -7.99 15.77 -13.68
N THR A 681 -9.31 15.70 -13.51
CA THR A 681 -10.18 14.81 -14.29
C THR A 681 -10.12 15.16 -15.78
N MET A 682 -10.22 16.46 -16.11
CA MET A 682 -10.13 16.93 -17.50
C MET A 682 -8.74 16.74 -18.10
N GLU A 683 -7.66 17.00 -17.36
CA GLU A 683 -6.30 16.74 -17.83
C GLU A 683 -6.12 15.27 -18.24
N ARG A 684 -6.50 14.34 -17.37
CA ARG A 684 -6.41 12.90 -17.64
C ARG A 684 -7.28 12.50 -18.83
N LEU A 685 -8.48 13.08 -18.93
CA LEU A 685 -9.39 12.86 -20.06
C LEU A 685 -8.74 13.30 -21.38
N PHE A 686 -8.19 14.51 -21.45
CA PHE A 686 -7.54 15.00 -22.66
C PHE A 686 -6.29 14.20 -23.04
N LYS A 687 -5.53 13.71 -22.05
CA LYS A 687 -4.42 12.78 -22.27
C LYS A 687 -4.90 11.44 -22.84
N ARG A 688 -5.97 10.85 -22.30
CA ARG A 688 -6.60 9.63 -22.86
C ARG A 688 -7.18 9.85 -24.25
N ALA A 689 -7.66 11.07 -24.51
CA ALA A 689 -8.12 11.48 -25.83
C ALA A 689 -6.97 11.72 -26.81
N ASP A 690 -5.71 11.52 -26.40
CA ASP A 690 -4.48 11.70 -27.20
C ASP A 690 -4.34 13.12 -27.78
N LEU A 691 -4.58 14.12 -26.93
CA LEU A 691 -4.40 15.53 -27.27
C LEU A 691 -3.05 16.05 -26.74
N ALA A 692 -2.28 16.71 -27.61
CA ALA A 692 -0.99 17.30 -27.26
C ALA A 692 -1.19 18.64 -26.53
N LEU A 693 -1.36 18.60 -25.21
CA LEU A 693 -1.61 19.79 -24.38
C LEU A 693 -0.40 20.73 -24.35
N ALA A 694 -0.65 22.03 -24.44
CA ALA A 694 0.34 23.05 -24.07
C ALA A 694 0.40 23.21 -22.54
N TRP A 695 1.58 23.56 -22.04
CA TRP A 695 1.88 23.62 -20.61
C TRP A 695 2.31 25.03 -20.21
N THR A 696 2.06 25.41 -18.95
CA THR A 696 2.58 26.65 -18.37
C THR A 696 4.08 26.54 -18.09
N GLU A 697 4.80 27.66 -18.16
CA GLU A 697 6.20 27.73 -17.73
C GLU A 697 6.33 27.71 -16.20
N GLY A 698 7.47 27.21 -15.69
CA GLY A 698 7.82 27.25 -14.26
C GLY A 698 7.99 25.87 -13.59
N PHE A 699 8.15 25.88 -12.27
CA PHE A 699 8.55 24.70 -11.46
C PHE A 699 7.50 23.59 -11.35
N ASN A 700 6.23 23.88 -11.62
CA ASN A 700 5.15 22.89 -11.66
C ASN A 700 4.27 23.18 -12.89
N PRO A 701 4.69 22.74 -14.09
CA PRO A 701 3.95 22.99 -15.31
C PRO A 701 2.55 22.38 -15.19
N ARG A 702 1.53 23.13 -15.60
CA ARG A 702 0.13 22.69 -15.66
C ARG A 702 -0.38 22.81 -17.10
N PRO A 703 -1.34 21.99 -17.52
CA PRO A 703 -1.97 22.20 -18.82
C PRO A 703 -2.59 23.59 -18.87
N GLN A 704 -2.44 24.26 -20.02
CA GLN A 704 -3.13 25.53 -20.28
C GLN A 704 -4.62 25.27 -20.53
N LEU A 705 -5.35 25.12 -19.43
CA LEU A 705 -6.77 24.81 -19.37
C LEU A 705 -7.48 25.84 -18.48
N VAL A 706 -8.50 26.49 -19.03
CA VAL A 706 -9.31 27.49 -18.32
C VAL A 706 -10.78 27.12 -18.39
N PHE A 707 -11.47 27.17 -17.25
CA PHE A 707 -12.92 27.02 -17.20
C PHE A 707 -13.57 28.42 -17.17
N ALA A 708 -14.63 28.61 -17.96
CA ALA A 708 -15.35 29.89 -17.99
C ALA A 708 -16.00 30.20 -16.64
N LEU A 709 -16.56 29.17 -15.98
CA LEU A 709 -17.17 29.29 -14.66
C LEU A 709 -16.67 28.17 -13.73
N PRO A 710 -15.93 28.48 -12.65
CA PRO A 710 -15.63 27.50 -11.62
C PRO A 710 -16.90 27.24 -10.79
N ALA A 711 -17.75 26.32 -11.26
CA ALA A 711 -18.99 25.98 -10.58
C ALA A 711 -18.75 25.39 -9.18
N GLY A 712 -19.60 25.76 -8.22
CA GLY A 712 -19.55 25.26 -6.86
C GLY A 712 -19.84 23.76 -6.77
N VAL A 713 -19.34 23.12 -5.71
CA VAL A 713 -19.58 21.69 -5.42
C VAL A 713 -21.08 21.43 -5.30
N GLY A 714 -21.58 20.41 -5.99
CA GLY A 714 -22.98 20.01 -6.02
C GLY A 714 -23.85 20.79 -7.01
N VAL A 715 -23.26 21.64 -7.87
CA VAL A 715 -23.96 22.32 -8.97
C VAL A 715 -23.84 21.49 -10.25
N GLU A 716 -24.97 21.11 -10.83
CA GLU A 716 -25.00 20.44 -12.13
C GLU A 716 -25.02 21.47 -13.25
N LEU A 717 -24.21 21.22 -14.28
CA LEU A 717 -24.11 22.07 -15.47
C LEU A 717 -24.62 21.28 -16.67
N LYS A 718 -25.64 21.80 -17.34
CA LYS A 718 -26.10 21.25 -18.62
C LYS A 718 -25.17 21.62 -19.77
N ALA A 719 -24.53 22.78 -19.67
CA ALA A 719 -23.51 23.29 -20.57
C ALA A 719 -22.66 24.31 -19.80
N ASP A 720 -21.35 24.25 -20.00
CA ASP A 720 -20.34 25.21 -19.56
C ASP A 720 -19.18 25.17 -20.56
N ILE A 721 -18.31 26.17 -20.52
CA ILE A 721 -17.25 26.34 -21.50
C ILE A 721 -15.90 26.10 -20.84
N CYS A 722 -15.04 25.32 -21.49
CA CYS A 722 -13.61 25.30 -21.20
C CYS A 722 -12.79 25.67 -22.44
N GLU A 723 -11.65 26.33 -22.22
CA GLU A 723 -10.66 26.66 -23.24
C GLU A 723 -9.38 25.87 -22.98
N LEU A 724 -8.85 25.24 -24.03
CA LEU A 724 -7.67 24.40 -24.02
C LEU A 724 -6.70 24.87 -25.11
N VAL A 725 -5.40 24.86 -24.80
CA VAL A 725 -4.34 25.12 -25.79
C VAL A 725 -3.62 23.82 -26.15
N LEU A 726 -3.50 23.54 -27.45
CA LEU A 726 -2.77 22.39 -28.00
C LEU A 726 -1.49 22.83 -28.73
N THR A 727 -0.49 21.95 -28.75
CA THR A 727 0.77 22.13 -29.50
C THR A 727 0.76 21.49 -30.89
N THR A 728 -0.31 20.77 -31.21
CA THR A 728 -0.58 20.19 -32.53
C THR A 728 -1.95 20.61 -33.02
N ALA A 729 -2.14 20.68 -34.33
CA ALA A 729 -3.44 20.99 -34.91
C ALA A 729 -4.50 20.01 -34.37
N PRO A 730 -5.67 20.50 -33.91
CA PRO A 730 -6.71 19.61 -33.45
C PRO A 730 -7.27 18.76 -34.59
N PRO A 731 -7.86 17.59 -34.26
CA PRO A 731 -8.75 16.89 -35.19
C PRO A 731 -9.89 17.80 -35.64
N ASP A 732 -10.60 17.40 -36.70
CA ASP A 732 -11.85 18.08 -37.02
C ASP A 732 -12.83 18.03 -35.81
N PRO A 733 -13.72 19.02 -35.68
CA PRO A 733 -14.58 19.13 -34.49
C PRO A 733 -15.43 17.89 -34.21
N GLU A 734 -15.86 17.14 -35.23
CA GLU A 734 -16.69 15.95 -35.04
C GLU A 734 -15.86 14.79 -34.50
N GLN A 735 -14.69 14.54 -35.09
CA GLN A 735 -13.75 13.54 -34.59
C GLN A 735 -13.26 13.88 -33.19
N LEU A 736 -13.02 15.16 -32.89
CA LEU A 736 -12.61 15.60 -31.56
C LEU A 736 -13.71 15.28 -30.53
N LEU A 737 -14.97 15.61 -30.82
CA LEU A 737 -16.08 15.31 -29.92
C LEU A 737 -16.30 13.81 -29.74
N ILE A 738 -16.14 13.00 -30.80
CA ILE A 738 -16.20 11.54 -30.70
C ILE A 738 -15.09 11.03 -29.77
N ARG A 739 -13.84 11.47 -29.97
CA ARG A 739 -12.69 11.09 -29.14
C ARG A 739 -12.91 11.45 -27.67
N LEU A 740 -13.29 12.70 -27.41
CA LEU A 740 -13.52 13.20 -26.05
C LEU A 740 -14.62 12.43 -25.33
N ASN A 741 -15.77 12.24 -25.98
CA ASN A 741 -16.91 11.53 -25.38
C ASN A 741 -16.64 10.03 -25.21
N ALA A 742 -15.80 9.42 -26.04
CA ALA A 742 -15.39 8.02 -25.87
C ALA A 742 -14.52 7.77 -24.63
N VAL A 743 -13.81 8.79 -24.14
CA VAL A 743 -12.92 8.70 -22.97
C VAL A 743 -13.37 9.53 -21.77
N ALA A 744 -14.61 10.06 -21.82
CA ALA A 744 -15.20 10.82 -20.76
C ALA A 744 -15.77 9.89 -19.67
N PRO A 745 -15.51 10.17 -18.38
CA PRO A 745 -16.16 9.45 -17.29
C PRO A 745 -17.67 9.77 -17.27
N GLY A 746 -18.45 8.89 -16.66
CA GLY A 746 -19.90 9.04 -16.58
C GLY A 746 -20.31 10.37 -15.96
N GLY A 747 -21.20 11.11 -16.63
CA GLY A 747 -21.67 12.42 -16.19
C GLY A 747 -20.87 13.61 -16.74
N ILE A 748 -19.81 13.38 -17.52
CA ILE A 748 -19.17 14.41 -18.36
C ILE A 748 -19.49 14.09 -19.82
N ALA A 749 -19.89 15.10 -20.59
CA ALA A 749 -20.08 14.97 -22.04
C ALA A 749 -19.74 16.29 -22.74
N PHE A 750 -19.24 16.23 -23.97
CA PHE A 750 -18.83 17.39 -24.77
C PHE A 750 -19.80 17.63 -25.93
N GLY A 751 -20.11 18.90 -26.17
CA GLY A 751 -21.02 19.39 -27.21
C GLY A 751 -20.36 20.36 -28.19
N LYS A 752 -21.06 20.65 -29.29
CA LYS A 752 -20.68 21.74 -30.23
C LYS A 752 -21.18 23.07 -29.65
N ILE A 753 -20.34 24.10 -29.75
CA ILE A 753 -20.68 25.50 -29.47
C ILE A 753 -21.40 26.12 -30.67
#